data_AF-A0A3N0J179-F1
#
_entry.id   AF-A0A3N0J179-F1
#
_cell.length_a   1.000
_cell.length_b   1.000
_cell.length_c   1.000
_cell.angle_alpha   90.00
_cell.angle_beta   90.00
_cell.angle_gamma   90.00
#
_symmetry.space_group_name_H-M   'P 1'
#
loop_
_entity.id
_entity.type
_entity.pdbx_description
1 polymer ?
#
loop_
_entity_poly.entity_id
_entity_poly.type
_entity_poly.pdbx_seq_one_letter_code
_entity_poly.pdbx_strand_id
1 'polypeptide(L)'
;MSDVNSRPEDASGRAPYVLAFDTANEVIAIGVGALDRASRTVDVVASVEIEARRASNTQLLPRIDETLASYGVAREDIACVVVGRGPGSFTGVRIAMATAKGVASALEVPLIGVSSLDAVAWNAWAADVRGPLAVVADAMRKEVYPVRFDLSDAGIERLEADRVVKAELAAEELAADEASLQVTGDALRKYAELFAACGVMLDEGLWTPTGRGLLLALQAAWRADEADPFDARRHDPAFALPVYTRLSDAEENERIRLAKNDPKNLSTGVQDVALRRDQRASMHDTAVLNARPDEFGITYKPLDAAHAGAVAALETRVMAADAWTEALVADELPRTDRSWWAAFEGSTLVGYAGGWIVDGGVQILKVGVDPAARRRGIARGLLARVAADARDLGAARCSLEVRASNAGAQALYEAVGLRSLGVRPHYYADGEDAVIMEGPLPLAKHDVAGMELQVHDAAAEVCADALMQTDVSRETSASLDAARPLILAIESSCDETAAAIVDGNGTLLADVVASQIDFHARFGGVVPEIASRKHIEAICGVCDECFDVAASALGVERLTWCDLDSVAVTYAPGLVGALVVGVAFAKGAAWAAGKPFIGVNHLEGHLYANKIGAPDFEPPAVVSLVSGGNTLLVHMKDWNDYETLGATIDDAVGEAFDKVAKALGLGYPGGPVISREAALGNPKAIPFPRAMMHSGDLRFSLSGLKTAVVSYINAERVAGRELNVPDIAASFQQAVVDVQVKKAEMALRQTGARTFCLGGGVAANPVLREAYQALCKRLHVRLTLPPMSACGDNAGMIALVALDRYRQSKFFPLEADAQAHANLDEAY
;
A
#
# COMPACT_ATOMS: atom_id res chain seq x y z
N MET A 1 9.78 -30.34 14.00
CA MET A 1 9.44 -31.08 15.23
C MET A 1 9.73 -30.20 16.43
N SER A 2 8.70 -29.48 16.86
CA SER A 2 8.38 -28.98 18.21
C SER A 2 7.25 -27.97 17.99
N ASP A 3 6.02 -28.48 18.00
CA ASP A 3 4.79 -27.71 17.88
C ASP A 3 4.66 -26.78 19.09
N VAL A 4 4.98 -25.50 18.88
CA VAL A 4 4.64 -24.40 19.78
C VAL A 4 3.77 -23.48 18.94
N ASN A 5 2.44 -23.69 19.03
CA ASN A 5 1.33 -22.76 18.68
C ASN A 5 -0.04 -23.43 18.56
N SER A 6 -0.20 -24.72 18.94
CA SER A 6 -1.55 -25.23 19.17
C SER A 6 -2.09 -24.64 20.47
N ARG A 7 -3.12 -23.77 20.38
CA ARG A 7 -4.01 -23.51 21.53
C ARG A 7 -4.43 -24.88 22.09
N PRO A 8 -4.45 -25.07 23.43
CA PRO A 8 -5.00 -26.30 24.01
C PRO A 8 -6.44 -26.49 23.52
N GLU A 9 -6.82 -27.74 23.25
CA GLU A 9 -8.19 -28.11 22.88
C GLU A 9 -9.19 -27.38 23.78
N ASP A 10 -10.14 -26.70 23.14
CA ASP A 10 -11.11 -25.80 23.76
C ASP A 10 -11.91 -26.51 24.87
N ALA A 11 -11.53 -26.23 26.12
CA ALA A 11 -12.18 -26.74 27.32
C ALA A 11 -13.52 -26.05 27.63
N SER A 12 -13.99 -25.11 26.78
CA SER A 12 -15.20 -24.32 27.03
C SER A 12 -16.51 -24.98 26.58
N GLY A 13 -16.45 -25.98 25.70
CA GLY A 13 -17.64 -26.67 25.18
C GLY A 13 -18.58 -25.81 24.34
N ARG A 14 -18.14 -24.62 23.89
CA ARG A 14 -18.90 -23.74 22.98
C ARG A 14 -18.61 -24.08 21.52
N ALA A 15 -19.59 -23.87 20.65
CA ALA A 15 -19.41 -24.09 19.21
C ALA A 15 -18.51 -22.98 18.63
N PRO A 16 -17.47 -23.30 17.84
CA PRO A 16 -16.66 -22.28 17.17
C PRO A 16 -17.44 -21.63 16.03
N TYR A 17 -17.40 -20.30 15.92
CA TYR A 17 -18.11 -19.56 14.87
C TYR A 17 -17.18 -19.00 13.80
N VAL A 18 -17.70 -18.84 12.59
CA VAL A 18 -17.11 -18.04 11.52
C VAL A 18 -17.88 -16.73 11.38
N LEU A 19 -17.15 -15.62 11.26
CA LEU A 19 -17.68 -14.33 10.83
C LEU A 19 -17.31 -14.10 9.35
N ALA A 20 -18.30 -14.02 8.48
CA ALA A 20 -18.12 -13.79 7.05
C ALA A 20 -18.67 -12.41 6.65
N PHE A 21 -17.98 -11.65 5.80
CA PHE A 21 -18.57 -10.45 5.21
C PHE A 21 -17.97 -10.02 3.88
N ASP A 22 -18.75 -9.25 3.12
CA ASP A 22 -18.37 -8.70 1.82
C ASP A 22 -18.97 -7.30 1.65
N THR A 23 -18.18 -6.39 1.08
CA THR A 23 -18.61 -5.02 0.72
C THR A 23 -18.21 -4.63 -0.69
N ALA A 24 -17.98 -5.60 -1.58
CA ALA A 24 -17.50 -5.43 -2.96
C ALA A 24 -18.51 -4.70 -3.86
N ASN A 25 -19.77 -4.58 -3.46
CA ASN A 25 -20.80 -3.83 -4.19
C ASN A 25 -21.56 -2.86 -3.27
N GLU A 26 -22.73 -2.41 -3.70
CA GLU A 26 -23.56 -1.47 -2.94
C GLU A 26 -24.29 -2.12 -1.74
N VAL A 27 -24.07 -3.41 -1.50
CA VAL A 27 -24.62 -4.19 -0.37
C VAL A 27 -23.48 -4.65 0.54
N ILE A 28 -23.69 -4.49 1.84
CA ILE A 28 -22.90 -5.17 2.88
C ILE A 28 -23.58 -6.52 3.12
N ALA A 29 -22.84 -7.60 2.89
CA ALA A 29 -23.24 -8.95 3.26
C ALA A 29 -22.52 -9.36 4.55
N ILE A 30 -23.24 -9.89 5.54
CA ILE A 30 -22.70 -10.41 6.80
C ILE A 30 -23.28 -11.81 7.03
N GLY A 31 -22.41 -12.79 7.27
CA GLY A 31 -22.75 -14.15 7.63
C GLY A 31 -22.15 -14.53 8.97
N VAL A 32 -22.92 -15.24 9.79
CA VAL A 32 -22.41 -15.92 11.00
C VAL A 32 -22.75 -17.39 10.85
N GLY A 33 -21.78 -18.28 11.05
CA GLY A 33 -21.99 -19.72 10.94
C GLY A 33 -21.29 -20.49 12.05
N ALA A 34 -21.88 -21.58 12.52
CA ALA A 34 -21.25 -22.51 13.46
C ALA A 34 -20.43 -23.56 12.68
N LEU A 35 -19.19 -23.79 13.09
CA LEU A 35 -18.26 -24.69 12.43
C LEU A 35 -18.31 -26.08 13.09
N ASP A 36 -18.54 -27.12 12.28
CA ASP A 36 -18.37 -28.52 12.69
C ASP A 36 -17.10 -29.09 12.05
N ARG A 37 -16.09 -29.32 12.89
CA ARG A 37 -14.78 -29.84 12.48
C ARG A 37 -14.83 -31.28 11.98
N ALA A 38 -15.74 -32.11 12.49
CA ALA A 38 -15.81 -33.53 12.16
C ALA A 38 -16.42 -33.73 10.75
N SER A 39 -17.45 -32.98 10.42
CA SER A 39 -18.14 -33.02 9.13
C SER A 39 -17.59 -32.03 8.10
N ARG A 40 -16.72 -31.09 8.53
CA ARG A 40 -16.28 -29.92 7.73
C ARG A 40 -17.47 -29.16 7.19
N THR A 41 -18.42 -28.81 8.06
CA THR A 41 -19.63 -28.07 7.71
C THR A 41 -19.74 -26.73 8.42
N VAL A 42 -20.51 -25.83 7.81
CA VAL A 42 -20.86 -24.52 8.33
C VAL A 42 -22.38 -24.45 8.44
N ASP A 43 -22.89 -24.50 9.67
CA ASP A 43 -24.31 -24.31 9.93
C ASP A 43 -24.59 -22.81 9.97
N VAL A 44 -25.42 -22.32 9.05
CA VAL A 44 -25.71 -20.88 8.94
C VAL A 44 -26.57 -20.44 10.13
N VAL A 45 -26.03 -19.52 10.93
CA VAL A 45 -26.67 -18.94 12.11
C VAL A 45 -27.38 -17.64 11.72
N ALA A 46 -26.71 -16.80 10.93
CA ALA A 46 -27.25 -15.54 10.44
C ALA A 46 -26.77 -15.23 9.02
N SER A 47 -27.62 -14.58 8.23
CA SER A 47 -27.29 -13.90 6.97
C SER A 47 -28.00 -12.56 6.98
N VAL A 48 -27.25 -11.47 6.81
CA VAL A 48 -27.77 -10.11 6.83
C VAL A 48 -27.20 -9.34 5.65
N GLU A 49 -28.10 -8.75 4.86
CA GLU A 49 -27.77 -7.95 3.70
C GLU A 49 -28.29 -6.52 3.88
N ILE A 50 -27.39 -5.54 3.84
CA ILE A 50 -27.71 -4.13 4.08
C ILE A 50 -27.28 -3.28 2.88
N GLU A 51 -28.21 -2.51 2.33
CA GLU A 51 -27.87 -1.55 1.28
C GLU A 51 -27.06 -0.39 1.88
N ALA A 52 -25.85 -0.18 1.37
CA ALA A 52 -24.85 0.69 1.99
C ALA A 52 -24.16 1.61 1.00
N ARG A 53 -24.84 2.06 -0.07
CA ARG A 53 -24.37 3.01 -1.13
C ARG A 53 -23.23 3.98 -0.71
N ARG A 54 -21.97 3.51 -0.73
CA ARG A 54 -20.74 4.23 -0.29
C ARG A 54 -20.61 4.55 1.21
N ALA A 55 -21.40 3.92 2.06
CA ALA A 55 -21.38 4.00 3.50
C ALA A 55 -20.86 2.71 4.17
N SER A 56 -20.24 1.80 3.41
CA SER A 56 -19.75 0.53 3.95
C SER A 56 -18.76 0.71 5.10
N ASN A 57 -17.86 1.70 5.02
CA ASN A 57 -16.88 1.95 6.07
C ASN A 57 -17.53 2.34 7.41
N THR A 58 -18.65 3.08 7.38
CA THR A 58 -19.33 3.55 8.60
C THR A 58 -20.35 2.55 9.13
N GLN A 59 -20.86 1.64 8.29
CA GLN A 59 -21.92 0.69 8.68
C GLN A 59 -21.43 -0.72 8.97
N LEU A 60 -20.34 -1.20 8.37
CA LEU A 60 -19.95 -2.62 8.44
C LEU A 60 -19.79 -3.12 9.88
N LEU A 61 -18.93 -2.50 10.68
CA LEU A 61 -18.68 -2.96 12.05
C LEU A 61 -19.88 -2.81 12.99
N PRO A 62 -20.61 -1.68 13.02
CA PRO A 62 -21.85 -1.58 13.79
C PRO A 62 -22.86 -2.70 13.48
N ARG A 63 -22.96 -3.09 12.20
CA ARG A 63 -23.86 -4.16 11.75
C ARG A 63 -23.35 -5.55 12.11
N ILE A 64 -22.03 -5.76 12.09
CA ILE A 64 -21.42 -6.99 12.62
C ILE A 64 -21.72 -7.14 14.11
N ASP A 65 -21.51 -6.07 14.89
CA ASP A 65 -21.75 -6.08 16.34
C ASP A 65 -23.23 -6.34 16.68
N GLU A 66 -24.15 -5.66 15.98
CA GLU A 66 -25.61 -5.89 16.09
C GLU A 66 -25.99 -7.34 15.75
N THR A 67 -25.41 -7.89 14.68
CA THR A 67 -25.67 -9.27 14.25
C THR A 67 -25.19 -10.26 15.30
N LEU A 68 -23.93 -10.17 15.75
CA LEU A 68 -23.38 -11.09 16.75
C LEU A 68 -24.16 -11.03 18.07
N ALA A 69 -24.50 -9.83 18.53
CA ALA A 69 -25.31 -9.63 19.74
C ALA A 69 -26.71 -10.25 19.62
N SER A 70 -27.37 -10.11 18.46
CA SER A 70 -28.71 -10.66 18.21
C SER A 70 -28.76 -12.19 18.26
N TYR A 71 -27.65 -12.85 17.94
CA TYR A 71 -27.52 -14.32 17.96
C TYR A 71 -26.73 -14.85 19.16
N GLY A 72 -26.34 -13.98 20.09
CA GLY A 72 -25.63 -14.37 21.32
C GLY A 72 -24.23 -14.95 21.08
N VAL A 73 -23.57 -14.55 20.00
CA VAL A 73 -22.20 -14.97 19.66
C VAL A 73 -21.21 -13.96 20.23
N ALA A 74 -20.29 -14.40 21.09
CA ALA A 74 -19.25 -13.53 21.62
C ALA A 74 -18.10 -13.39 20.61
N ARG A 75 -17.35 -12.29 20.67
CA ARG A 75 -16.22 -12.04 19.76
C ARG A 75 -15.13 -13.10 19.92
N GLU A 76 -14.96 -13.59 21.15
CA GLU A 76 -14.00 -14.63 21.53
C GLU A 76 -14.38 -16.02 20.98
N ASP A 77 -15.66 -16.22 20.64
CA ASP A 77 -16.15 -17.48 20.06
C ASP A 77 -15.91 -17.53 18.52
N ILE A 78 -15.43 -16.43 17.91
CA ILE A 78 -15.05 -16.38 16.50
C ILE A 78 -13.73 -17.15 16.32
N ALA A 79 -13.79 -18.24 15.57
CA ALA A 79 -12.65 -19.10 15.27
C ALA A 79 -11.95 -18.74 13.95
N CYS A 80 -12.64 -18.07 13.02
CA CYS A 80 -12.05 -17.52 11.80
C CYS A 80 -12.89 -16.38 11.20
N VAL A 81 -12.25 -15.59 10.34
CA VAL A 81 -12.90 -14.55 9.54
C VAL A 81 -12.86 -14.94 8.07
N VAL A 82 -13.99 -14.78 7.38
CA VAL A 82 -14.11 -14.94 5.93
C VAL A 82 -14.42 -13.59 5.30
N VAL A 83 -13.72 -13.27 4.22
CA VAL A 83 -13.92 -12.00 3.52
C VAL A 83 -14.13 -12.22 2.02
N GLY A 84 -15.11 -11.52 1.45
CA GLY A 84 -15.23 -11.38 0.01
C GLY A 84 -14.03 -10.62 -0.55
N ARG A 85 -13.15 -11.31 -1.28
CA ARG A 85 -11.92 -10.71 -1.82
C ARG A 85 -12.13 -9.98 -3.14
N GLY A 86 -13.36 -9.90 -3.64
CA GLY A 86 -13.69 -9.41 -4.97
C GLY A 86 -13.81 -10.53 -6.01
N PRO A 87 -13.89 -10.18 -7.30
CA PRO A 87 -13.84 -8.82 -7.86
C PRO A 87 -15.08 -7.96 -7.53
N GLY A 88 -14.94 -6.64 -7.64
CA GLY A 88 -16.01 -5.65 -7.41
C GLY A 88 -15.47 -4.21 -7.31
N SER A 89 -16.23 -3.32 -6.67
CA SER A 89 -15.81 -1.94 -6.38
C SER A 89 -14.52 -1.93 -5.56
N PHE A 90 -13.48 -1.27 -6.08
CA PHE A 90 -12.16 -1.22 -5.44
C PHE A 90 -12.21 -0.68 -4.01
N THR A 91 -12.97 0.39 -3.78
CA THR A 91 -13.17 0.94 -2.44
C THR A 91 -13.87 -0.07 -1.54
N GLY A 92 -14.89 -0.74 -2.06
CA GLY A 92 -15.65 -1.76 -1.33
C GLY A 92 -14.81 -2.94 -0.91
N VAL A 93 -14.05 -3.55 -1.84
CA VAL A 93 -13.18 -4.68 -1.54
C VAL A 93 -12.07 -4.29 -0.55
N ARG A 94 -11.52 -3.07 -0.63
CA ARG A 94 -10.51 -2.58 0.32
C ARG A 94 -11.06 -2.40 1.73
N ILE A 95 -12.27 -1.85 1.88
CA ILE A 95 -12.94 -1.71 3.19
C ILE A 95 -13.13 -3.09 3.82
N ALA A 96 -13.68 -4.06 3.08
CA ALA A 96 -13.87 -5.42 3.57
C ALA A 96 -12.54 -6.05 3.97
N MET A 97 -11.55 -6.07 3.08
CA MET A 97 -10.25 -6.69 3.34
C MET A 97 -9.50 -6.04 4.52
N ALA A 98 -9.45 -4.70 4.58
CA ALA A 98 -8.80 -3.99 5.69
C ALA A 98 -9.47 -4.30 7.03
N THR A 99 -10.81 -4.23 7.09
CA THR A 99 -11.58 -4.55 8.30
C THR A 99 -11.33 -6.00 8.72
N ALA A 100 -11.36 -6.94 7.78
CA ALA A 100 -11.15 -8.36 8.04
C ALA A 100 -9.74 -8.65 8.55
N LYS A 101 -8.72 -8.01 7.96
CA LYS A 101 -7.34 -8.05 8.46
C LYS A 101 -7.25 -7.56 9.89
N GLY A 102 -7.83 -6.40 10.20
CA GLY A 102 -7.83 -5.86 11.56
C GLY A 102 -8.50 -6.79 12.58
N VAL A 103 -9.69 -7.31 12.25
CA VAL A 103 -10.43 -8.24 13.11
C VAL A 103 -9.64 -9.55 13.32
N ALA A 104 -9.16 -10.16 12.24
CA ALA A 104 -8.46 -11.44 12.31
C ALA A 104 -7.11 -11.35 13.01
N SER A 105 -6.35 -10.27 12.77
CA SER A 105 -5.09 -9.99 13.47
C SER A 105 -5.31 -9.83 14.98
N ALA A 106 -6.34 -9.08 15.39
CA ALA A 106 -6.62 -8.83 16.80
C ALA A 106 -7.18 -10.05 17.56
N LEU A 107 -7.98 -10.90 16.91
CA LEU A 107 -8.45 -12.16 17.50
C LEU A 107 -7.43 -13.30 17.40
N GLU A 108 -6.37 -13.11 16.61
CA GLU A 108 -5.35 -14.11 16.26
C GLU A 108 -5.96 -15.37 15.62
N VAL A 109 -6.83 -15.14 14.63
CA VAL A 109 -7.57 -16.20 13.92
C VAL A 109 -7.29 -16.20 12.42
N PRO A 110 -7.49 -17.32 11.72
CA PRO A 110 -7.43 -17.41 10.26
C PRO A 110 -8.26 -16.36 9.54
N LEU A 111 -7.70 -15.75 8.49
CA LEU A 111 -8.42 -14.91 7.53
C LEU A 111 -8.48 -15.59 6.15
N ILE A 112 -9.68 -15.98 5.73
CA ILE A 112 -9.91 -16.71 4.49
C ILE A 112 -10.61 -15.82 3.48
N GLY A 113 -9.99 -15.60 2.31
CA GLY A 113 -10.59 -14.87 1.20
C GLY A 113 -11.41 -15.80 0.29
N VAL A 114 -12.67 -15.47 0.05
CA VAL A 114 -13.55 -16.16 -0.93
C VAL A 114 -13.93 -15.23 -2.07
N SER A 115 -14.19 -15.76 -3.27
CA SER A 115 -14.62 -14.92 -4.39
C SER A 115 -16.03 -14.36 -4.12
N SER A 116 -16.19 -13.06 -4.35
CA SER A 116 -17.50 -12.41 -4.28
C SER A 116 -18.47 -12.98 -5.32
N LEU A 117 -17.97 -13.41 -6.48
CA LEU A 117 -18.79 -14.02 -7.53
C LEU A 117 -19.22 -15.44 -7.17
N ASP A 118 -18.33 -16.22 -6.52
CA ASP A 118 -18.69 -17.54 -6.00
C ASP A 118 -19.77 -17.42 -4.93
N ALA A 119 -19.71 -16.39 -4.07
CA ALA A 119 -20.75 -16.14 -3.08
C ALA A 119 -22.12 -15.86 -3.72
N VAL A 120 -22.16 -15.14 -4.85
CA VAL A 120 -23.40 -14.94 -5.64
C VAL A 120 -23.90 -16.26 -6.22
N ALA A 121 -23.01 -17.07 -6.82
CA ALA A 121 -23.37 -18.38 -7.38
C ALA A 121 -23.86 -19.35 -6.30
N TRP A 122 -23.20 -19.39 -5.14
CA TRP A 122 -23.65 -20.16 -3.98
C TRP A 122 -25.01 -19.70 -3.48
N ASN A 123 -25.28 -18.39 -3.47
CA ASN A 123 -26.59 -17.86 -3.10
C ASN A 123 -27.70 -18.32 -4.06
N ALA A 124 -27.44 -18.32 -5.37
CA ALA A 124 -28.36 -18.87 -6.36
C ALA A 124 -28.58 -20.39 -6.15
N TRP A 125 -27.50 -21.15 -5.95
CA TRP A 125 -27.59 -22.58 -5.63
C TRP A 125 -28.44 -22.85 -4.39
N ALA A 126 -28.29 -22.01 -3.36
CA ALA A 126 -29.03 -22.06 -2.12
C ALA A 126 -30.53 -21.70 -2.26
N ALA A 127 -30.90 -21.09 -3.38
CA ALA A 127 -32.27 -20.77 -3.79
C ALA A 127 -32.82 -21.78 -4.82
N ASP A 128 -32.26 -22.99 -4.85
CA ASP A 128 -32.65 -24.10 -5.72
C ASP A 128 -32.47 -23.85 -7.23
N VAL A 129 -31.62 -22.89 -7.60
CA VAL A 129 -31.19 -22.69 -9.00
C VAL A 129 -30.23 -23.80 -9.41
N ARG A 130 -30.43 -24.38 -10.60
CA ARG A 130 -29.61 -25.46 -11.17
C ARG A 130 -29.37 -25.24 -12.66
N GLY A 131 -28.33 -25.89 -13.19
CA GLY A 131 -27.88 -25.77 -14.57
C GLY A 131 -26.93 -24.58 -14.79
N PRO A 132 -26.72 -24.20 -16.07
CA PRO A 132 -25.79 -23.14 -16.43
C PRO A 132 -26.19 -21.78 -15.87
N LEU A 133 -25.22 -21.10 -15.24
CA LEU A 133 -25.37 -19.78 -14.63
C LEU A 133 -24.22 -18.86 -15.06
N ALA A 134 -24.54 -17.64 -15.46
CA ALA A 134 -23.58 -16.55 -15.59
C ALA A 134 -23.78 -15.54 -14.46
N VAL A 135 -22.74 -15.30 -13.68
CA VAL A 135 -22.67 -14.16 -12.75
C VAL A 135 -22.00 -13.00 -13.49
N VAL A 136 -22.67 -11.86 -13.54
CA VAL A 136 -22.21 -10.65 -14.22
C VAL A 136 -22.17 -9.50 -13.21
N ALA A 137 -21.00 -9.24 -12.64
CA ALA A 137 -20.83 -8.15 -11.66
C ALA A 137 -20.33 -6.85 -12.30
N ASP A 138 -20.66 -5.70 -11.72
CA ASP A 138 -20.28 -4.40 -12.27
C ASP A 138 -18.80 -4.09 -12.03
N ALA A 139 -18.05 -3.85 -13.11
CA ALA A 139 -16.63 -3.46 -13.06
C ALA A 139 -16.44 -1.94 -13.21
N MET A 140 -17.54 -1.18 -13.27
CA MET A 140 -17.59 0.24 -13.62
C MET A 140 -17.07 0.48 -15.06
N ARG A 141 -16.98 1.73 -15.52
CA ARG A 141 -16.40 2.08 -16.84
C ARG A 141 -16.98 1.34 -18.05
N LYS A 142 -18.27 0.98 -18.00
CA LYS A 142 -18.98 0.16 -19.01
C LYS A 142 -18.39 -1.25 -19.17
N GLU A 143 -17.80 -1.75 -18.10
CA GLU A 143 -17.20 -3.08 -18.02
C GLU A 143 -17.96 -3.92 -16.98
N VAL A 144 -17.82 -5.23 -17.11
CA VAL A 144 -18.38 -6.22 -16.20
C VAL A 144 -17.33 -7.28 -15.88
N TYR A 145 -17.58 -8.02 -14.79
CA TYR A 145 -16.90 -9.25 -14.42
C TYR A 145 -17.85 -10.44 -14.70
N PRO A 146 -17.83 -11.02 -15.92
CA PRO A 146 -18.65 -12.17 -16.25
C PRO A 146 -17.90 -13.46 -15.92
N VAL A 147 -18.59 -14.38 -15.24
CA VAL A 147 -18.08 -15.71 -14.93
C VAL A 147 -19.20 -16.73 -15.09
N ARG A 148 -18.94 -17.78 -15.87
CA ARG A 148 -19.82 -18.94 -15.99
C ARG A 148 -19.60 -19.98 -14.89
N PHE A 149 -20.71 -20.57 -14.47
CA PHE A 149 -20.81 -21.66 -13.50
C PHE A 149 -21.79 -22.72 -14.01
N ASP A 150 -21.60 -23.96 -13.55
CA ASP A 150 -22.62 -25.00 -13.63
C ASP A 150 -23.10 -25.36 -12.20
N LEU A 151 -24.42 -25.31 -11.98
CA LEU A 151 -25.02 -25.57 -10.68
C LEU A 151 -25.69 -26.95 -10.67
N SER A 152 -25.13 -27.88 -9.92
CA SER A 152 -25.68 -29.24 -9.73
C SER A 152 -26.21 -29.42 -8.31
N ASP A 153 -26.88 -30.55 -8.02
CA ASP A 153 -27.29 -30.87 -6.65
C ASP A 153 -26.10 -31.09 -5.70
N ALA A 154 -24.90 -31.36 -6.24
CA ALA A 154 -23.68 -31.54 -5.45
C ALA A 154 -23.04 -30.21 -5.05
N GLY A 155 -23.32 -29.11 -5.76
CA GLY A 155 -22.72 -27.81 -5.53
C GLY A 155 -22.54 -27.01 -6.83
N ILE A 156 -21.67 -26.00 -6.77
CA ILE A 156 -21.31 -25.18 -7.93
C ILE A 156 -19.98 -25.66 -8.52
N GLU A 157 -19.87 -25.64 -9.84
CA GLU A 157 -18.61 -25.75 -10.58
C GLU A 157 -18.34 -24.42 -11.28
N ARG A 158 -17.18 -23.83 -11.02
CA ARG A 158 -16.75 -22.60 -11.66
C ARG A 158 -16.01 -22.92 -12.96
N LEU A 159 -16.47 -22.36 -14.08
CA LEU A 159 -15.97 -22.70 -15.42
C LEU A 159 -14.89 -21.73 -15.93
N GLU A 160 -14.83 -20.52 -15.37
CA GLU A 160 -13.99 -19.44 -15.89
C GLU A 160 -13.24 -18.70 -14.77
N ALA A 161 -12.05 -18.18 -15.09
CA ALA A 161 -11.31 -17.30 -14.20
C ALA A 161 -11.95 -15.90 -14.13
N ASP A 162 -11.63 -15.14 -13.08
CA ASP A 162 -12.03 -13.73 -13.01
C ASP A 162 -11.39 -12.94 -14.17
N ARG A 163 -12.21 -12.18 -14.91
CA ARG A 163 -11.74 -11.27 -15.96
C ARG A 163 -12.61 -10.03 -16.05
N VAL A 164 -12.05 -8.93 -16.56
CA VAL A 164 -12.77 -7.69 -16.87
C VAL A 164 -12.96 -7.53 -18.37
N VAL A 165 -14.17 -7.19 -18.81
CA VAL A 165 -14.49 -7.03 -20.23
C VAL A 165 -15.60 -5.99 -20.42
N LYS A 166 -15.69 -5.38 -21.60
CA LYS A 166 -16.80 -4.47 -21.95
C LYS A 166 -18.14 -5.20 -21.84
N ALA A 167 -19.14 -4.50 -21.28
CA ALA A 167 -20.46 -5.07 -21.06
C ALA A 167 -21.09 -5.59 -22.37
N GLU A 168 -20.90 -4.87 -23.48
CA GLU A 168 -21.42 -5.26 -24.79
C GLU A 168 -20.78 -6.55 -25.30
N LEU A 169 -19.45 -6.66 -25.20
CA LEU A 169 -18.73 -7.86 -25.61
C LEU A 169 -19.09 -9.06 -24.73
N ALA A 170 -19.22 -8.86 -23.42
CA ALA A 170 -19.65 -9.92 -22.51
C ALA A 170 -21.05 -10.45 -22.86
N ALA A 171 -22.00 -9.57 -23.20
CA ALA A 171 -23.33 -9.97 -23.60
C ALA A 171 -23.33 -10.74 -24.94
N GLU A 172 -22.52 -10.30 -25.91
CA GLU A 172 -22.32 -11.02 -27.17
C GLU A 172 -21.74 -12.43 -26.95
N GLU A 173 -20.70 -12.55 -26.12
CA GLU A 173 -20.08 -13.83 -25.79
C GLU A 173 -21.03 -14.79 -25.06
N LEU A 174 -21.84 -14.28 -24.13
CA LEU A 174 -22.80 -15.11 -23.36
C LEU A 174 -24.00 -15.53 -24.21
N ALA A 175 -24.47 -14.66 -25.12
CA ALA A 175 -25.61 -14.98 -25.99
C ALA A 175 -25.28 -16.04 -27.06
N ALA A 176 -23.99 -16.26 -27.36
CA ALA A 176 -23.54 -17.19 -28.39
C ALA A 176 -23.58 -18.67 -27.96
N ASP A 177 -23.60 -18.97 -26.66
CA ASP A 177 -23.36 -20.32 -26.13
C ASP A 177 -24.64 -21.13 -25.89
N GLU A 178 -25.64 -20.61 -25.18
CA GLU A 178 -26.71 -21.47 -24.64
C GLU A 178 -28.10 -20.82 -24.54
N ALA A 179 -29.12 -21.53 -25.05
CA ALA A 179 -30.52 -21.11 -24.96
C ALA A 179 -31.16 -21.25 -23.57
N SER A 180 -30.46 -21.87 -22.61
CA SER A 180 -30.92 -22.13 -21.23
C SER A 180 -30.08 -21.46 -20.15
N LEU A 181 -29.18 -20.56 -20.52
CA LEU A 181 -28.33 -19.85 -19.57
C LEU A 181 -29.17 -19.01 -18.60
N GLN A 182 -28.87 -19.09 -17.32
CA GLN A 182 -29.42 -18.18 -16.31
C GLN A 182 -28.42 -17.06 -16.04
N VAL A 183 -28.90 -15.84 -15.81
CA VAL A 183 -28.03 -14.67 -15.61
C VAL A 183 -28.37 -13.97 -14.30
N THR A 184 -27.35 -13.70 -13.49
CA THR A 184 -27.45 -12.97 -12.22
C THR A 184 -26.29 -12.00 -12.07
N GLY A 185 -26.33 -11.12 -11.07
CA GLY A 185 -25.24 -10.20 -10.74
C GLY A 185 -25.66 -8.74 -10.73
N ASP A 186 -24.95 -7.92 -9.97
CA ASP A 186 -25.32 -6.53 -9.71
C ASP A 186 -25.19 -5.60 -10.93
N ALA A 187 -24.42 -6.00 -11.95
CA ALA A 187 -24.33 -5.29 -13.22
C ALA A 187 -25.70 -5.18 -13.92
N LEU A 188 -26.59 -6.14 -13.69
CA LEU A 188 -27.91 -6.18 -14.31
C LEU A 188 -28.77 -4.98 -13.92
N ARG A 189 -28.51 -4.33 -12.77
CA ARG A 189 -29.15 -3.05 -12.40
C ARG A 189 -28.92 -1.96 -13.46
N LYS A 190 -27.79 -2.02 -14.17
CA LYS A 190 -27.39 -1.05 -15.21
C LYS A 190 -27.58 -1.59 -16.62
N TYR A 191 -27.37 -2.89 -16.82
CA TYR A 191 -27.27 -3.51 -18.14
C TYR A 191 -28.32 -4.59 -18.42
N ALA A 192 -29.43 -4.66 -17.67
CA ALA A 192 -30.47 -5.67 -17.89
C ALA A 192 -30.93 -5.80 -19.35
N GLU A 193 -31.14 -4.67 -20.06
CA GLU A 193 -31.55 -4.70 -21.48
C GLU A 193 -30.51 -5.35 -22.39
N LEU A 194 -29.22 -5.17 -22.08
CA LEU A 194 -28.11 -5.71 -22.85
C LEU A 194 -27.98 -7.23 -22.67
N PHE A 195 -28.19 -7.73 -21.45
CA PHE A 195 -28.09 -9.16 -21.12
C PHE A 195 -29.41 -9.92 -21.31
N ALA A 196 -30.51 -9.24 -21.65
CA ALA A 196 -31.82 -9.87 -21.87
C ALA A 196 -31.80 -10.94 -22.99
N ALA A 197 -30.89 -10.81 -23.96
CA ALA A 197 -30.72 -11.77 -25.05
C ALA A 197 -29.86 -13.00 -24.66
N CYS A 198 -29.16 -12.96 -23.53
CA CYS A 198 -28.23 -14.02 -23.12
C CYS A 198 -28.94 -15.21 -22.47
N GLY A 199 -30.13 -15.02 -21.89
CA GLY A 199 -30.80 -16.08 -21.16
C GLY A 199 -31.89 -15.60 -20.19
N VAL A 200 -32.21 -16.42 -19.20
CA VAL A 200 -33.22 -16.11 -18.17
C VAL A 200 -32.57 -15.34 -17.02
N MET A 201 -32.98 -14.10 -16.82
CA MET A 201 -32.51 -13.30 -15.71
C MET A 201 -33.15 -13.77 -14.39
N LEU A 202 -32.34 -14.01 -13.36
CA LEU A 202 -32.80 -14.40 -12.03
C LEU A 202 -33.40 -13.21 -11.26
N ASP A 203 -34.11 -13.50 -10.18
CA ASP A 203 -34.67 -12.48 -9.28
C ASP A 203 -33.59 -11.55 -8.71
N GLU A 204 -33.93 -10.26 -8.57
CA GLU A 204 -33.00 -9.21 -8.11
C GLU A 204 -32.37 -9.51 -6.73
N GLY A 205 -33.09 -10.25 -5.87
CA GLY A 205 -32.58 -10.68 -4.57
C GLY A 205 -31.40 -11.67 -4.64
N LEU A 206 -31.10 -12.22 -5.82
CA LEU A 206 -29.99 -13.15 -6.06
C LEU A 206 -28.79 -12.46 -6.73
N TRP A 207 -28.84 -11.15 -6.98
CA TRP A 207 -27.82 -10.44 -7.78
C TRP A 207 -26.58 -10.03 -6.99
N THR A 208 -26.61 -10.10 -5.66
CA THR A 208 -25.50 -9.64 -4.80
C THR A 208 -24.97 -10.78 -3.93
N PRO A 209 -23.71 -10.71 -3.46
CA PRO A 209 -23.20 -11.61 -2.45
C PRO A 209 -24.10 -11.56 -1.20
N THR A 210 -24.22 -12.69 -0.52
CA THR A 210 -24.97 -12.82 0.74
C THR A 210 -24.10 -13.44 1.81
N GLY A 211 -24.44 -13.22 3.08
CA GLY A 211 -23.76 -13.87 4.21
C GLY A 211 -23.77 -15.39 4.06
N ARG A 212 -24.94 -15.95 3.70
CA ARG A 212 -25.12 -17.36 3.38
C ARG A 212 -24.22 -17.83 2.24
N GLY A 213 -24.13 -17.05 1.15
CA GLY A 213 -23.26 -17.37 0.00
C GLY A 213 -21.79 -17.47 0.40
N LEU A 214 -21.30 -16.53 1.22
CA LEU A 214 -19.92 -16.54 1.73
C LEU A 214 -19.63 -17.77 2.61
N LEU A 215 -20.57 -18.13 3.50
CA LEU A 215 -20.43 -19.30 4.38
C LEU A 215 -20.42 -20.61 3.59
N LEU A 216 -21.25 -20.73 2.54
CA LEU A 216 -21.26 -21.89 1.65
C LEU A 216 -19.96 -21.98 0.82
N ALA A 217 -19.44 -20.84 0.36
CA ALA A 217 -18.14 -20.78 -0.32
C ALA A 217 -17.00 -21.27 0.60
N LEU A 218 -16.98 -20.82 1.86
CA LEU A 218 -16.04 -21.35 2.85
C LEU A 218 -16.21 -22.86 3.03
N GLN A 219 -17.44 -23.35 3.21
CA GLN A 219 -17.68 -24.77 3.42
C GLN A 219 -17.16 -25.62 2.26
N ALA A 220 -17.37 -25.17 1.02
CA ALA A 220 -16.88 -25.85 -0.16
C ALA A 220 -15.34 -25.90 -0.20
N ALA A 221 -14.69 -24.74 -0.02
CA ALA A 221 -13.22 -24.65 0.04
C ALA A 221 -12.65 -25.49 1.19
N TRP A 222 -13.34 -25.54 2.33
CA TRP A 222 -12.93 -26.36 3.46
C TRP A 222 -13.03 -27.84 3.11
N ARG A 223 -14.14 -28.32 2.56
CA ARG A 223 -14.29 -29.73 2.14
C ARG A 223 -13.27 -30.15 1.08
N ALA A 224 -12.92 -29.23 0.18
CA ALA A 224 -11.92 -29.44 -0.87
C ALA A 224 -10.46 -29.36 -0.37
N ASP A 225 -10.23 -29.06 0.91
CA ASP A 225 -8.89 -28.85 1.50
C ASP A 225 -8.13 -27.62 0.95
N GLU A 226 -8.86 -26.70 0.32
CA GLU A 226 -8.35 -25.44 -0.21
C GLU A 226 -8.26 -24.36 0.88
N ALA A 227 -9.11 -24.47 1.91
CA ALA A 227 -9.07 -23.65 3.11
C ALA A 227 -9.20 -24.50 4.39
N ASP A 228 -8.76 -23.96 5.52
CA ASP A 228 -8.95 -24.57 6.84
C ASP A 228 -9.26 -23.45 7.85
N PRO A 229 -10.51 -23.35 8.34
CA PRO A 229 -10.94 -22.40 9.37
C PRO A 229 -10.14 -22.42 10.67
N PHE A 230 -9.25 -23.40 10.87
CA PHE A 230 -8.49 -23.56 12.09
C PHE A 230 -6.97 -23.54 11.88
N ASP A 231 -6.49 -23.26 10.66
CA ASP A 231 -5.06 -23.16 10.36
C ASP A 231 -4.64 -21.69 10.19
N ALA A 232 -4.29 -21.05 11.31
CA ALA A 232 -3.90 -19.64 11.33
C ALA A 232 -2.57 -19.37 10.61
N ARG A 233 -1.69 -20.37 10.48
CA ARG A 233 -0.44 -20.22 9.74
C ARG A 233 -0.67 -20.22 8.24
N ARG A 234 -1.57 -21.09 7.75
CA ARG A 234 -1.93 -21.15 6.33
C ARG A 234 -2.71 -19.91 5.89
N HIS A 235 -3.55 -19.38 6.77
CA HIS A 235 -4.46 -18.26 6.48
C HIS A 235 -4.09 -17.02 7.31
N ASP A 236 -2.80 -16.72 7.36
CA ASP A 236 -2.28 -15.53 8.03
C ASP A 236 -2.88 -14.26 7.38
N PRO A 237 -3.49 -13.35 8.17
CA PRO A 237 -4.07 -12.12 7.66
C PRO A 237 -3.14 -11.27 6.80
N ALA A 238 -1.82 -11.30 7.03
CA ALA A 238 -0.85 -10.56 6.25
C ALA A 238 -0.87 -10.94 4.76
N PHE A 239 -1.18 -12.19 4.42
CA PHE A 239 -1.16 -12.69 3.03
C PHE A 239 -2.49 -12.60 2.30
N ALA A 240 -3.60 -12.31 2.99
CA ALA A 240 -4.90 -12.10 2.34
C ALA A 240 -4.88 -10.81 1.52
N LEU A 241 -5.25 -10.88 0.23
CA LEU A 241 -5.21 -9.73 -0.68
C LEU A 241 -6.48 -9.60 -1.52
N PRO A 242 -6.90 -8.37 -1.87
CA PRO A 242 -7.98 -8.11 -2.82
C PRO A 242 -7.67 -8.64 -4.22
N VAL A 243 -8.72 -8.98 -4.97
CA VAL A 243 -8.67 -9.31 -6.39
C VAL A 243 -9.17 -8.11 -7.20
N TYR A 244 -8.25 -7.40 -7.86
CA TYR A 244 -8.57 -6.20 -8.64
C TYR A 244 -8.83 -6.48 -10.13
N THR A 245 -8.26 -7.57 -10.69
CA THR A 245 -8.40 -8.01 -12.11
C THR A 245 -7.98 -7.00 -13.17
N ARG A 246 -7.36 -5.87 -12.76
CA ARG A 246 -6.79 -4.86 -13.65
C ARG A 246 -5.67 -4.09 -12.96
N LEU A 247 -4.69 -3.71 -13.76
CA LEU A 247 -3.69 -2.71 -13.38
C LEU A 247 -4.36 -1.35 -13.16
N SER A 248 -3.68 -0.49 -12.43
CA SER A 248 -4.04 0.93 -12.34
C SER A 248 -3.89 1.61 -13.70
N ASP A 249 -4.60 2.72 -13.93
CA ASP A 249 -4.39 3.54 -15.13
C ASP A 249 -2.94 4.02 -15.25
N ALA A 250 -2.25 4.22 -14.12
CA ALA A 250 -0.85 4.65 -14.12
C ALA A 250 0.09 3.54 -14.59
N GLU A 251 -0.13 2.31 -14.12
CA GLU A 251 0.62 1.12 -14.55
C GLU A 251 0.36 0.78 -16.01
N GLU A 252 -0.88 0.86 -16.47
CA GLU A 252 -1.22 0.63 -17.88
C GLU A 252 -0.56 1.68 -18.80
N ASN A 253 -0.65 2.96 -18.42
CA ASN A 253 0.01 4.04 -19.17
C ASN A 253 1.54 3.91 -19.15
N GLU A 254 2.11 3.49 -18.01
CA GLU A 254 3.53 3.23 -17.90
C GLU A 254 3.97 2.07 -18.78
N ARG A 255 3.23 0.97 -18.76
CA ARG A 255 3.47 -0.20 -19.62
C ARG A 255 3.44 0.18 -21.10
N ILE A 256 2.40 0.90 -21.53
CA ILE A 256 2.29 1.41 -22.91
C ILE A 256 3.48 2.33 -23.25
N ARG A 257 3.95 3.13 -22.29
CA ARG A 257 5.13 4.00 -22.47
C ARG A 257 6.42 3.18 -22.60
N LEU A 258 6.66 2.21 -21.73
CA LEU A 258 7.88 1.37 -21.71
C LEU A 258 7.95 0.43 -22.92
N ALA A 259 6.80 0.01 -23.42
CA ALA A 259 6.65 -0.80 -24.63
C ALA A 259 6.95 -0.03 -25.93
N LYS A 260 6.86 1.30 -25.89
CA LYS A 260 7.09 2.14 -27.06
C LYS A 260 8.58 2.37 -27.25
N ASN A 261 9.11 1.88 -28.36
CA ASN A 261 10.35 2.36 -28.98
C ASN A 261 10.16 3.77 -29.60
N ASP A 262 9.51 4.71 -28.89
CA ASP A 262 9.10 6.00 -29.45
C ASP A 262 9.99 7.14 -28.96
N PRO A 263 11.01 7.55 -29.73
CA PRO A 263 11.67 8.83 -29.57
C PRO A 263 10.74 9.93 -30.10
N LYS A 264 9.72 10.35 -29.35
CA LYS A 264 8.86 11.47 -29.79
C LYS A 264 8.62 12.52 -28.73
N ASN A 265 9.46 13.56 -28.80
CA ASN A 265 8.97 14.84 -29.30
C ASN A 265 10.15 15.71 -29.78
N LEU A 266 10.48 15.61 -31.07
CA LEU A 266 11.38 16.55 -31.73
C LEU A 266 10.74 17.01 -33.04
N SER A 267 9.97 18.10 -32.93
CA SER A 267 9.54 18.93 -34.05
C SER A 267 10.72 19.68 -34.72
N THR A 268 11.98 19.29 -34.48
CA THR A 268 13.17 20.00 -34.99
C THR A 268 14.17 19.15 -35.77
N GLY A 269 13.97 17.84 -35.94
CA GLY A 269 14.60 17.01 -36.98
C GLY A 269 16.13 16.73 -36.89
N VAL A 270 16.49 15.46 -37.15
CA VAL A 270 17.85 14.89 -37.42
C VAL A 270 18.65 14.57 -36.12
N GLN A 271 19.23 13.39 -35.83
CA GLN A 271 19.96 12.39 -36.65
C GLN A 271 20.21 11.01 -35.95
N ASP A 272 20.44 9.98 -36.79
CA ASP A 272 21.23 8.72 -36.72
C ASP A 272 21.61 7.92 -35.45
N VAL A 273 21.57 6.60 -35.67
CA VAL A 273 21.95 5.47 -34.82
C VAL A 273 23.49 5.27 -34.78
N ALA A 274 24.23 6.24 -34.26
CA ALA A 274 25.65 6.05 -33.96
C ALA A 274 26.03 6.66 -32.60
N LEU A 275 26.66 5.83 -31.77
CA LEU A 275 27.25 6.10 -30.45
C LEU A 275 27.73 7.56 -30.30
N ARG A 276 27.03 8.35 -29.49
CA ARG A 276 27.46 9.69 -29.05
C ARG A 276 27.57 9.74 -27.53
N ARG A 277 28.58 10.46 -27.05
CA ARG A 277 29.04 10.63 -25.66
C ARG A 277 28.12 11.52 -24.80
N ASP A 278 26.91 11.78 -25.28
CA ASP A 278 26.03 12.88 -24.87
C ASP A 278 24.61 12.37 -24.55
N GLN A 279 24.50 11.13 -24.03
CA GLN A 279 23.26 10.63 -23.44
C GLN A 279 22.87 11.49 -22.23
N ARG A 280 21.88 12.37 -22.42
CA ARG A 280 21.14 12.97 -21.31
C ARG A 280 20.38 11.84 -20.60
N ALA A 281 20.55 11.75 -19.29
CA ALA A 281 19.76 10.87 -18.44
C ALA A 281 18.27 11.10 -18.74
N SER A 282 17.59 10.05 -19.22
CA SER A 282 16.14 10.02 -19.26
C SER A 282 15.60 10.10 -17.83
N MET A 283 14.32 10.44 -17.65
CA MET A 283 13.69 10.32 -16.31
C MET A 283 13.88 8.91 -15.70
N HIS A 284 14.09 7.88 -16.52
CA HIS A 284 14.35 6.52 -16.09
C HIS A 284 15.77 6.32 -15.58
N ASP A 285 16.78 6.87 -16.26
CA ASP A 285 18.18 6.85 -15.81
C ASP A 285 18.31 7.60 -14.47
N THR A 286 17.64 8.74 -14.32
CA THR A 286 17.65 9.49 -13.06
C THR A 286 16.81 8.80 -11.98
N ALA A 287 15.70 8.14 -12.33
CA ALA A 287 15.00 7.29 -11.39
C ALA A 287 15.88 6.11 -10.94
N VAL A 288 16.76 5.56 -11.78
CA VAL A 288 17.69 4.46 -11.41
C VAL A 288 18.71 4.97 -10.39
N LEU A 289 19.23 6.17 -10.61
CA LEU A 289 20.14 6.81 -9.67
C LEU A 289 19.49 7.23 -8.35
N ASN A 290 18.16 7.46 -8.33
CA ASN A 290 17.43 7.90 -7.15
C ASN A 290 16.66 6.80 -6.40
N ALA A 291 16.42 5.65 -7.03
CA ALA A 291 15.81 4.51 -6.36
C ALA A 291 16.78 3.99 -5.29
N ARG A 292 16.27 3.65 -4.12
CA ARG A 292 17.13 3.11 -3.07
C ARG A 292 17.60 1.71 -3.49
N PRO A 293 18.92 1.48 -3.53
CA PRO A 293 19.42 0.13 -3.70
C PRO A 293 19.06 -0.72 -2.48
N ASP A 294 18.85 -2.01 -2.70
CA ASP A 294 18.74 -2.99 -1.61
C ASP A 294 20.07 -3.10 -0.82
N GLU A 295 20.08 -3.93 0.23
CA GLU A 295 21.27 -4.18 1.07
C GLU A 295 22.52 -4.61 0.27
N PHE A 296 22.34 -5.08 -0.97
CA PHE A 296 23.41 -5.49 -1.87
C PHE A 296 23.74 -4.43 -2.93
N GLY A 297 23.16 -3.24 -2.94
CA GLY A 297 23.43 -2.24 -3.97
C GLY A 297 22.57 -2.40 -5.23
N ILE A 298 21.53 -3.24 -5.23
CA ILE A 298 20.74 -3.57 -6.42
C ILE A 298 19.42 -2.79 -6.46
N THR A 299 19.10 -2.24 -7.62
CA THR A 299 17.84 -1.56 -7.92
C THR A 299 16.98 -2.38 -8.88
N TYR A 300 15.69 -2.56 -8.61
CA TYR A 300 14.77 -3.32 -9.47
C TYR A 300 13.74 -2.41 -10.14
N LYS A 301 13.45 -2.62 -11.43
CA LYS A 301 12.50 -1.81 -12.22
C LYS A 301 11.79 -2.61 -13.30
N PRO A 302 10.62 -2.17 -13.78
CA PRO A 302 10.05 -2.68 -15.02
C PRO A 302 11.07 -2.58 -16.17
N LEU A 303 11.14 -3.62 -17.01
CA LEU A 303 12.07 -3.65 -18.13
C LEU A 303 11.61 -2.68 -19.23
N ASP A 304 12.49 -1.75 -19.58
CA ASP A 304 12.29 -0.77 -20.65
C ASP A 304 12.87 -1.29 -21.98
N ALA A 305 12.19 -1.01 -23.10
CA ALA A 305 12.68 -1.31 -24.45
C ALA A 305 14.06 -0.72 -24.75
N ALA A 306 14.42 0.40 -24.12
CA ALA A 306 15.77 0.97 -24.21
C ALA A 306 16.88 0.02 -23.71
N HIS A 307 16.54 -0.94 -22.84
CA HIS A 307 17.47 -1.94 -22.31
C HIS A 307 17.41 -3.27 -23.06
N ALA A 308 16.63 -3.39 -24.14
CA ALA A 308 16.50 -4.65 -24.90
C ALA A 308 17.86 -5.16 -25.39
N GLY A 309 18.75 -4.29 -25.87
CA GLY A 309 20.11 -4.66 -26.27
C GLY A 309 20.97 -5.17 -25.11
N ALA A 310 20.84 -4.57 -23.91
CA ALA A 310 21.55 -5.02 -22.71
C ALA A 310 21.04 -6.40 -22.22
N VAL A 311 19.72 -6.62 -22.28
CA VAL A 311 19.12 -7.93 -22.00
C VAL A 311 19.60 -8.98 -23.00
N ALA A 312 19.60 -8.70 -24.30
CA ALA A 312 20.10 -9.62 -25.33
C ALA A 312 21.58 -9.97 -25.11
N ALA A 313 22.40 -9.00 -24.71
CA ALA A 313 23.80 -9.23 -24.36
C ALA A 313 23.96 -10.12 -23.12
N LEU A 314 23.09 -9.96 -22.10
CA LEU A 314 23.06 -10.82 -20.93
C LEU A 314 22.55 -12.24 -21.26
N GLU A 315 21.46 -12.36 -22.01
CA GLU A 315 20.89 -13.59 -22.57
C GLU A 315 21.98 -14.44 -23.25
N THR A 316 22.77 -13.83 -24.12
CA THR A 316 23.89 -14.52 -24.81
C THR A 316 24.89 -15.15 -23.84
N ARG A 317 25.11 -14.52 -22.67
CA ARG A 317 26.04 -15.03 -21.64
C ARG A 317 25.43 -16.12 -20.77
N VAL A 318 24.10 -16.11 -20.56
CA VAL A 318 23.45 -16.94 -19.52
C VAL A 318 22.50 -18.01 -20.06
N MET A 319 22.02 -17.90 -21.30
CA MET A 319 21.02 -18.80 -21.90
C MET A 319 21.50 -19.54 -23.17
N ALA A 320 22.75 -19.36 -23.58
CA ALA A 320 23.39 -20.10 -24.69
C ALA A 320 22.50 -20.19 -25.96
N ALA A 321 22.08 -21.39 -26.37
CA ALA A 321 21.32 -21.63 -27.60
C ALA A 321 19.89 -21.09 -27.55
N ASP A 322 19.32 -20.86 -26.36
CA ASP A 322 17.97 -20.30 -26.17
C ASP A 322 17.98 -18.78 -25.94
N ALA A 323 19.12 -18.13 -26.20
CA ALA A 323 19.29 -16.70 -26.00
C ALA A 323 18.37 -15.88 -26.91
N TRP A 324 17.62 -14.96 -26.32
CA TRP A 324 16.80 -14.03 -27.09
C TRP A 324 17.65 -12.94 -27.75
N THR A 325 17.26 -12.57 -28.98
CA THR A 325 17.79 -11.41 -29.68
C THR A 325 17.12 -10.13 -29.16
N GLU A 326 17.75 -8.98 -29.40
CA GLU A 326 17.17 -7.68 -29.05
C GLU A 326 15.76 -7.48 -29.64
N ALA A 327 15.54 -7.94 -30.87
CA ALA A 327 14.23 -7.87 -31.52
C ALA A 327 13.17 -8.72 -30.81
N LEU A 328 13.53 -9.91 -30.31
CA LEU A 328 12.61 -10.77 -29.56
C LEU A 328 12.26 -10.17 -28.19
N VAL A 329 13.26 -9.60 -27.49
CA VAL A 329 13.02 -8.89 -26.23
C VAL A 329 12.05 -7.71 -26.46
N ALA A 330 12.29 -6.91 -27.49
CA ALA A 330 11.43 -5.76 -27.81
C ALA A 330 9.99 -6.15 -28.20
N ASP A 331 9.79 -7.32 -28.83
CA ASP A 331 8.47 -7.83 -29.22
C ASP A 331 7.63 -8.33 -28.03
N GLU A 332 8.27 -8.77 -26.95
CA GLU A 332 7.60 -9.25 -25.73
C GLU A 332 7.09 -8.14 -24.82
N LEU A 333 7.77 -6.99 -24.76
CA LEU A 333 7.41 -5.87 -23.89
C LEU A 333 6.01 -5.25 -24.12
N PRO A 334 5.50 -5.06 -25.35
CA PRO A 334 4.18 -4.44 -25.59
C PRO A 334 2.97 -5.32 -25.29
N ARG A 335 3.15 -6.63 -25.14
CA ARG A 335 2.05 -7.56 -24.91
C ARG A 335 1.41 -7.28 -23.55
N THR A 336 0.07 -7.23 -23.46
CA THR A 336 -0.71 -6.84 -22.24
C THR A 336 -0.85 -7.97 -21.21
N ASP A 337 -0.47 -9.18 -21.56
CA ASP A 337 -0.49 -10.39 -20.74
C ASP A 337 0.91 -10.78 -20.23
N ARG A 338 1.92 -9.91 -20.37
CA ARG A 338 3.29 -10.12 -19.89
C ARG A 338 3.63 -9.32 -18.61
N SER A 339 4.64 -9.72 -17.87
CA SER A 339 5.30 -8.86 -16.88
C SER A 339 6.80 -9.03 -17.04
N TRP A 340 7.54 -7.92 -17.05
CA TRP A 340 8.99 -7.90 -17.27
C TRP A 340 9.68 -6.95 -16.31
N TRP A 341 10.71 -7.43 -15.63
CA TRP A 341 11.50 -6.71 -14.64
C TRP A 341 13.00 -6.85 -14.90
N ALA A 342 13.76 -5.84 -14.52
CA ALA A 342 15.22 -5.77 -14.62
C ALA A 342 15.83 -5.35 -13.29
N ALA A 343 17.06 -5.81 -13.04
CA ALA A 343 17.87 -5.50 -11.87
C ALA A 343 19.15 -4.79 -12.30
N PHE A 344 19.50 -3.72 -11.61
CA PHE A 344 20.62 -2.83 -11.93
C PHE A 344 21.57 -2.67 -10.74
N GLU A 345 22.88 -2.63 -11.01
CA GLU A 345 23.92 -2.17 -10.11
C GLU A 345 24.46 -0.84 -10.65
N GLY A 346 24.09 0.27 -10.01
CA GLY A 346 24.21 1.60 -10.61
C GLY A 346 23.41 1.67 -11.92
N SER A 347 24.05 1.99 -13.04
CA SER A 347 23.42 1.98 -14.37
C SER A 347 23.60 0.66 -15.14
N THR A 348 24.25 -0.35 -14.55
CA THR A 348 24.56 -1.60 -15.26
C THR A 348 23.47 -2.63 -15.02
N LEU A 349 22.87 -3.16 -16.10
CA LEU A 349 21.91 -4.26 -16.01
C LEU A 349 22.61 -5.56 -15.60
N VAL A 350 22.21 -6.10 -14.45
CA VAL A 350 22.79 -7.33 -13.85
C VAL A 350 21.80 -8.49 -13.76
N GLY A 351 20.52 -8.26 -14.05
CA GLY A 351 19.52 -9.32 -14.15
C GLY A 351 18.21 -8.87 -14.77
N TYR A 352 17.38 -9.83 -15.17
CA TYR A 352 16.01 -9.62 -15.63
C TYR A 352 15.16 -10.87 -15.42
N ALA A 353 13.84 -10.70 -15.34
CA ALA A 353 12.88 -11.80 -15.38
C ALA A 353 11.59 -11.37 -16.06
N GLY A 354 10.84 -12.34 -16.58
CA GLY A 354 9.47 -12.08 -17.01
C GLY A 354 8.59 -13.31 -17.07
N GLY A 355 7.29 -13.06 -17.10
CA GLY A 355 6.24 -14.07 -17.09
C GLY A 355 5.06 -13.73 -17.98
N TRP A 356 4.32 -14.76 -18.37
CA TRP A 356 3.07 -14.70 -19.10
C TRP A 356 1.91 -15.00 -18.17
N ILE A 357 1.01 -14.04 -17.97
CA ILE A 357 -0.23 -14.22 -17.21
C ILE A 357 -1.28 -14.82 -18.14
N VAL A 358 -1.74 -16.03 -17.83
CA VAL A 358 -2.73 -16.77 -18.61
C VAL A 358 -3.50 -17.73 -17.69
N ASP A 359 -4.80 -17.89 -17.92
CA ASP A 359 -5.69 -18.83 -17.22
C ASP A 359 -5.59 -18.78 -15.69
N GLY A 360 -5.55 -17.57 -15.12
CA GLY A 360 -5.46 -17.37 -13.67
C GLY A 360 -4.12 -17.82 -13.06
N GLY A 361 -3.08 -18.01 -13.87
CA GLY A 361 -1.72 -18.29 -13.43
C GLY A 361 -0.69 -17.40 -14.14
N VAL A 362 0.57 -17.51 -13.73
CA VAL A 362 1.72 -16.94 -14.44
C VAL A 362 2.71 -18.03 -14.80
N GLN A 363 3.06 -18.13 -16.07
CA GLN A 363 4.18 -18.94 -16.54
C GLN A 363 5.43 -18.06 -16.60
N ILE A 364 6.45 -18.35 -15.78
CA ILE A 364 7.73 -17.65 -15.86
C ILE A 364 8.44 -18.08 -17.14
N LEU A 365 8.66 -17.11 -18.03
CA LEU A 365 9.26 -17.33 -19.34
C LEU A 365 10.78 -17.33 -19.25
N LYS A 366 11.35 -16.37 -18.51
CA LYS A 366 12.79 -16.12 -18.45
C LYS A 366 13.20 -15.58 -17.08
N VAL A 367 14.36 -16.04 -16.60
CA VAL A 367 15.06 -15.47 -15.43
C VAL A 367 16.56 -15.49 -15.69
N GLY A 368 17.16 -14.34 -15.97
CA GLY A 368 18.59 -14.19 -16.22
C GLY A 368 19.26 -13.36 -15.15
N VAL A 369 20.37 -13.84 -14.58
CA VAL A 369 21.24 -13.07 -13.68
C VAL A 369 22.68 -13.23 -14.10
N ASP A 370 23.38 -12.11 -14.20
CA ASP A 370 24.80 -12.05 -14.56
C ASP A 370 25.60 -12.97 -13.61
N PRO A 371 26.45 -13.88 -14.13
CA PRO A 371 27.22 -14.80 -13.31
C PRO A 371 27.98 -14.15 -12.15
N ALA A 372 28.51 -12.93 -12.34
CA ALA A 372 29.24 -12.20 -11.31
C ALA A 372 28.35 -11.68 -10.18
N ALA A 373 27.04 -11.49 -10.45
CA ALA A 373 26.07 -10.97 -9.49
C ALA A 373 25.19 -12.07 -8.85
N ARG A 374 25.44 -13.35 -9.15
CA ARG A 374 24.68 -14.47 -8.58
C ARG A 374 24.90 -14.59 -7.07
N ARG A 375 23.98 -15.27 -6.41
CA ARG A 375 23.97 -15.53 -4.94
C ARG A 375 23.76 -14.29 -4.06
N ARG A 376 23.43 -13.14 -4.66
CA ARG A 376 23.03 -11.89 -3.98
C ARG A 376 21.51 -11.68 -3.90
N GLY A 377 20.73 -12.75 -4.01
CA GLY A 377 19.25 -12.66 -3.95
C GLY A 377 18.53 -12.13 -5.21
N ILE A 378 19.23 -11.60 -6.22
CA ILE A 378 18.65 -10.93 -7.40
C ILE A 378 17.52 -11.72 -8.09
N ALA A 379 17.72 -13.01 -8.37
CA ALA A 379 16.70 -13.83 -9.03
C ALA A 379 15.42 -13.97 -8.18
N ARG A 380 15.58 -14.14 -6.86
CA ARG A 380 14.44 -14.16 -5.92
C ARG A 380 13.72 -12.82 -5.94
N GLY A 381 14.48 -11.73 -5.92
CA GLY A 381 13.95 -10.38 -6.02
C GLY A 381 13.10 -10.19 -7.27
N LEU A 382 13.64 -10.52 -8.44
CA LEU A 382 12.95 -10.42 -9.73
C LEU A 382 11.68 -11.28 -9.80
N LEU A 383 11.74 -12.54 -9.35
CA LEU A 383 10.58 -13.45 -9.30
C LEU A 383 9.45 -12.88 -8.45
N ALA A 384 9.77 -12.29 -7.28
CA ALA A 384 8.77 -11.70 -6.40
C ALA A 384 8.06 -10.50 -7.07
N ARG A 385 8.75 -9.71 -7.90
CA ARG A 385 8.12 -8.60 -8.64
C ARG A 385 7.21 -9.09 -9.76
N VAL A 386 7.65 -10.07 -10.56
CA VAL A 386 6.81 -10.70 -11.59
C VAL A 386 5.56 -11.33 -10.97
N ALA A 387 5.73 -11.99 -9.81
CA ALA A 387 4.63 -12.58 -9.06
C ALA A 387 3.67 -11.54 -8.49
N ALA A 388 4.16 -10.36 -8.08
CA ALA A 388 3.32 -9.26 -7.64
C ALA A 388 2.44 -8.72 -8.78
N ASP A 389 3.02 -8.42 -9.94
CA ASP A 389 2.26 -7.98 -11.12
C ASP A 389 1.22 -9.04 -11.54
N ALA A 390 1.62 -10.31 -11.52
CA ALA A 390 0.73 -11.41 -11.86
C ALA A 390 -0.48 -11.49 -10.91
N ARG A 391 -0.27 -11.26 -9.61
CA ARG A 391 -1.34 -11.24 -8.61
C ARG A 391 -2.35 -10.13 -8.88
N ASP A 392 -1.87 -8.94 -9.21
CA ASP A 392 -2.72 -7.79 -9.54
C ASP A 392 -3.56 -8.03 -10.79
N LEU A 393 -3.06 -8.87 -11.70
CA LEU A 393 -3.74 -9.36 -12.89
C LEU A 393 -4.58 -10.63 -12.65
N GLY A 394 -4.77 -11.06 -11.40
CA GLY A 394 -5.66 -12.17 -11.04
C GLY A 394 -5.01 -13.55 -11.08
N ALA A 395 -3.69 -13.66 -11.20
CA ALA A 395 -3.00 -14.94 -11.08
C ALA A 395 -3.01 -15.45 -9.62
N ALA A 396 -3.20 -16.76 -9.45
CA ALA A 396 -3.16 -17.43 -8.14
C ALA A 396 -1.94 -18.34 -7.97
N ARG A 397 -1.32 -18.76 -9.09
CA ARG A 397 -0.22 -19.73 -9.12
C ARG A 397 0.88 -19.34 -10.10
N CYS A 398 2.06 -19.90 -9.88
CA CYS A 398 3.24 -19.73 -10.72
C CYS A 398 3.68 -21.09 -11.26
N SER A 399 3.98 -21.16 -12.56
CA SER A 399 4.62 -22.31 -13.19
C SER A 399 5.87 -21.90 -13.96
N LEU A 400 6.80 -22.84 -14.17
CA LEU A 400 8.00 -22.63 -14.97
C LEU A 400 8.59 -23.94 -15.47
N GLU A 401 9.43 -23.83 -16.49
CA GLU A 401 10.30 -24.89 -17.00
C GLU A 401 11.77 -24.55 -16.71
N VAL A 402 12.49 -25.50 -16.09
CA VAL A 402 13.92 -25.34 -15.76
C VAL A 402 14.75 -26.52 -16.25
N ARG A 403 15.94 -26.24 -16.81
CA ARG A 403 16.91 -27.26 -17.23
C ARG A 403 17.15 -28.31 -16.14
N ALA A 404 17.09 -29.59 -16.51
CA ALA A 404 17.33 -30.70 -15.59
C ALA A 404 18.72 -30.64 -14.94
N SER A 405 19.72 -30.12 -15.65
CA SER A 405 21.08 -29.89 -15.15
C SER A 405 21.22 -28.70 -14.20
N ASN A 406 20.24 -27.78 -14.14
CA ASN A 406 20.35 -26.52 -13.40
C ASN A 406 19.88 -26.67 -11.94
N ALA A 407 20.63 -27.45 -11.16
CA ALA A 407 20.33 -27.71 -9.74
C ALA A 407 20.26 -26.42 -8.90
N GLY A 408 21.05 -25.39 -9.25
CA GLY A 408 21.04 -24.11 -8.54
C GLY A 408 19.73 -23.34 -8.70
N ALA A 409 19.13 -23.35 -9.90
CA ALA A 409 17.84 -22.73 -10.14
C ALA A 409 16.70 -23.56 -9.52
N GLN A 410 16.75 -24.89 -9.64
CA GLN A 410 15.76 -25.78 -8.99
C GLN A 410 15.71 -25.54 -7.47
N ALA A 411 16.86 -25.47 -6.79
CA ALA A 411 16.92 -25.17 -5.36
C ALA A 411 16.39 -23.77 -5.01
N LEU A 412 16.57 -22.77 -5.88
CA LEU A 412 15.95 -21.45 -5.70
C LEU A 412 14.42 -21.55 -5.78
N TYR A 413 13.89 -22.26 -6.77
CA TYR A 413 12.45 -22.41 -7.00
C TYR A 413 11.78 -23.21 -5.88
N GLU A 414 12.41 -24.28 -5.38
CA GLU A 414 11.95 -24.98 -4.17
C GLU A 414 11.92 -24.06 -2.94
N ALA A 415 12.94 -23.21 -2.78
CA ALA A 415 13.02 -22.26 -1.68
C ALA A 415 12.04 -21.05 -1.80
N VAL A 416 11.30 -20.92 -2.89
CA VAL A 416 10.15 -20.01 -3.02
C VAL A 416 8.81 -20.77 -3.07
N GLY A 417 8.82 -22.09 -2.81
CA GLY A 417 7.62 -22.90 -2.65
C GLY A 417 7.18 -23.69 -3.88
N LEU A 418 7.91 -23.62 -5.01
CA LEU A 418 7.59 -24.41 -6.19
C LEU A 418 8.01 -25.87 -6.01
N ARG A 419 7.23 -26.79 -6.59
CA ARG A 419 7.46 -28.24 -6.54
C ARG A 419 7.55 -28.79 -7.95
N SER A 420 8.39 -29.81 -8.15
CA SER A 420 8.48 -30.52 -9.42
C SER A 420 7.22 -31.34 -9.68
N LEU A 421 6.60 -31.13 -10.84
CA LEU A 421 5.43 -31.88 -11.32
C LEU A 421 5.80 -32.98 -12.31
N GLY A 422 6.94 -32.85 -12.99
CA GLY A 422 7.37 -33.80 -14.01
C GLY A 422 8.51 -33.27 -14.87
N VAL A 423 8.83 -34.01 -15.93
CA VAL A 423 9.90 -33.69 -16.87
C VAL A 423 9.36 -33.68 -18.29
N ARG A 424 9.66 -32.62 -19.05
CA ARG A 424 9.46 -32.55 -20.51
C ARG A 424 10.72 -32.99 -21.22
N PRO A 425 10.70 -34.10 -21.96
CA PRO A 425 11.87 -34.56 -22.69
C PRO A 425 12.18 -33.64 -23.86
N HIS A 426 13.46 -33.39 -24.12
CA HIS A 426 13.96 -32.64 -25.28
C HIS A 426 13.31 -31.25 -25.48
N TYR A 427 13.11 -30.53 -24.38
CA TYR A 427 12.43 -29.24 -24.39
C TYR A 427 13.32 -28.11 -24.91
N TYR A 428 14.61 -28.10 -24.52
CA TYR A 428 15.53 -27.05 -24.91
C TYR A 428 16.17 -27.30 -26.29
N ALA A 429 16.66 -26.24 -26.94
CA ALA A 429 17.19 -26.32 -28.31
C ALA A 429 18.38 -27.28 -28.49
N ASP A 430 19.12 -27.56 -27.43
CA ASP A 430 20.22 -28.52 -27.37
C ASP A 430 19.76 -29.96 -27.05
N GLY A 431 18.45 -30.19 -26.94
CA GLY A 431 17.85 -31.48 -26.65
C GLY A 431 17.81 -31.84 -25.16
N GLU A 432 18.17 -30.91 -24.27
CA GLU A 432 18.07 -31.12 -22.81
C GLU A 432 16.59 -31.14 -22.36
N ASP A 433 16.33 -31.96 -21.35
CA ASP A 433 15.05 -32.06 -20.68
C ASP A 433 14.77 -30.86 -19.75
N ALA A 434 13.49 -30.51 -19.60
CA ALA A 434 13.05 -29.49 -18.66
C ALA A 434 12.23 -30.10 -17.52
N VAL A 435 12.59 -29.77 -16.28
CA VAL A 435 11.75 -30.03 -15.11
C VAL A 435 10.63 -28.99 -15.09
N ILE A 436 9.38 -29.45 -15.09
CA ILE A 436 8.20 -28.58 -14.90
C ILE A 436 8.04 -28.38 -13.40
N MET A 437 7.99 -27.12 -12.96
CA MET A 437 7.74 -26.78 -11.57
C MET A 437 6.50 -25.87 -11.45
N GLU A 438 5.69 -26.10 -10.42
CA GLU A 438 4.50 -25.29 -10.11
C GLU A 438 4.41 -25.04 -8.61
N GLY A 439 3.86 -23.90 -8.22
CA GLY A 439 3.63 -23.55 -6.82
C GLY A 439 2.86 -22.24 -6.66
N PRO A 440 2.78 -21.74 -5.41
CA PRO A 440 2.19 -20.43 -5.14
C PRO A 440 3.03 -19.32 -5.77
N LEU A 441 2.43 -18.13 -5.92
CA LEU A 441 3.14 -16.92 -6.34
C LEU A 441 4.22 -16.56 -5.31
N PRO A 442 5.52 -16.50 -5.67
CA PRO A 442 6.59 -16.11 -4.75
C PRO A 442 6.35 -14.76 -4.07
N LEU A 443 6.61 -14.71 -2.76
CA LEU A 443 6.64 -13.48 -1.97
C LEU A 443 8.10 -13.04 -1.75
N ALA A 444 8.33 -11.72 -1.67
CA ALA A 444 9.61 -11.19 -1.25
C ALA A 444 9.84 -11.56 0.24
N LYS A 445 11.02 -12.09 0.56
CA LYS A 445 11.39 -12.38 1.96
C LYS A 445 11.83 -11.08 2.63
N HIS A 446 11.29 -10.77 3.80
CA HIS A 446 11.58 -9.56 4.61
C HIS A 446 11.23 -8.23 3.97
N ASP A 447 10.20 -8.24 3.13
CA ASP A 447 9.76 -7.05 2.46
C ASP A 447 8.23 -7.03 2.54
N VAL A 448 7.72 -6.08 3.30
CA VAL A 448 6.30 -5.84 3.47
C VAL A 448 5.79 -5.24 2.16
N ALA A 449 5.42 -6.11 1.22
CA ALA A 449 4.79 -5.76 -0.05
C ALA A 449 5.68 -5.09 -1.12
N GLY A 450 7.00 -5.25 -1.07
CA GLY A 450 7.93 -4.59 -1.99
C GLY A 450 8.43 -3.22 -1.47
N MET A 451 8.23 -2.93 -0.19
CA MET A 451 8.68 -1.76 0.57
C MET A 451 9.75 -2.10 1.61
N GLU A 452 10.77 -1.25 1.70
CA GLU A 452 11.77 -1.29 2.76
C GLU A 452 11.13 -0.89 4.11
N LEU A 453 11.27 -1.76 5.11
CA LEU A 453 10.92 -1.46 6.50
C LEU A 453 12.04 -0.64 7.16
N GLN A 454 11.66 0.46 7.81
CA GLN A 454 12.54 1.30 8.60
C GLN A 454 12.04 1.32 10.04
N VAL A 455 12.90 0.89 10.98
CA VAL A 455 12.67 1.04 12.42
C VAL A 455 13.43 2.27 12.88
N HIS A 456 12.74 3.28 13.41
CA HIS A 456 13.37 4.53 13.79
C HIS A 456 14.07 4.44 15.16
N ASP A 457 15.32 4.90 15.24
CA ASP A 457 16.20 4.86 16.44
C ASP A 457 15.68 5.64 17.66
N ALA A 458 14.57 6.39 17.54
CA ALA A 458 13.98 7.11 18.68
C ALA A 458 13.59 6.15 19.83
N ALA A 459 13.35 4.86 19.54
CA ALA A 459 13.13 3.81 20.53
C ALA A 459 14.44 3.25 21.15
N ALA A 460 15.59 3.38 20.46
CA ALA A 460 16.85 2.75 20.85
C ALA A 460 17.69 3.58 21.84
N GLU A 461 17.67 4.92 21.75
CA GLU A 461 18.49 5.77 22.65
C GLU A 461 18.02 5.77 24.11
N VAL A 462 16.78 5.40 24.40
CA VAL A 462 16.22 5.32 25.76
C VAL A 462 16.43 3.93 26.39
N CYS A 463 16.62 2.88 25.58
CA CYS A 463 16.72 1.48 26.03
C CYS A 463 18.12 1.08 26.57
N ALA A 464 19.15 1.92 26.42
CA ALA A 464 20.51 1.55 26.81
C ALA A 464 20.73 1.42 28.33
N ASP A 465 19.88 2.02 29.16
CA ASP A 465 20.06 2.04 30.63
C ASP A 465 19.38 0.88 31.37
N ALA A 466 18.54 0.06 30.71
CA ALA A 466 17.70 -0.93 31.40
C ALA A 466 18.20 -2.40 31.36
N LEU A 467 19.27 -2.71 30.62
CA LEU A 467 19.71 -4.10 30.44
C LEU A 467 20.79 -4.53 31.45
N MET A 468 20.39 -4.82 32.69
CA MET A 468 21.15 -5.71 33.61
C MET A 468 20.21 -6.59 34.45
N GLN A 469 20.16 -7.88 34.09
CA GLN A 469 19.80 -9.11 34.87
C GLN A 469 18.67 -9.00 35.92
N THR A 470 17.56 -9.76 35.81
CA THR A 470 17.26 -11.07 36.46
C THR A 470 15.79 -11.55 36.23
N ASP A 471 15.47 -12.78 36.64
CA ASP A 471 14.17 -13.51 36.80
C ASP A 471 12.88 -13.09 36.03
N VAL A 472 12.53 -13.89 35.02
CA VAL A 472 11.75 -13.48 33.82
C VAL A 472 10.21 -13.51 33.95
N SER A 473 9.60 -14.06 35.02
CA SER A 473 8.13 -14.27 35.05
C SER A 473 7.32 -13.33 35.95
N ARG A 474 7.95 -12.66 36.92
CA ARG A 474 7.29 -11.68 37.81
C ARG A 474 7.63 -10.23 37.46
N GLU A 475 8.81 -10.00 36.89
CA GLU A 475 9.25 -8.66 36.46
C GLU A 475 8.56 -8.21 35.15
N THR A 476 8.18 -9.15 34.27
CA THR A 476 7.50 -8.90 32.99
C THR A 476 6.09 -8.32 33.14
N SER A 477 5.29 -8.79 34.10
CA SER A 477 3.98 -8.18 34.40
C SER A 477 4.12 -6.78 34.98
N ALA A 478 5.16 -6.55 35.79
CA ALA A 478 5.41 -5.25 36.40
C ALA A 478 5.93 -4.21 35.39
N SER A 479 6.73 -4.62 34.40
CA SER A 479 7.21 -3.72 33.34
C SER A 479 6.07 -3.28 32.42
N LEU A 480 5.18 -4.21 32.04
CA LEU A 480 3.95 -3.90 31.29
C LEU A 480 3.04 -2.93 32.05
N ASP A 481 2.75 -3.21 33.33
CA ASP A 481 1.87 -2.35 34.14
C ASP A 481 2.45 -0.95 34.36
N ALA A 482 3.78 -0.82 34.49
CA ALA A 482 4.46 0.47 34.62
C ALA A 482 4.45 1.29 33.31
N ALA A 483 4.35 0.62 32.16
CA ALA A 483 4.32 1.24 30.84
C ALA A 483 2.90 1.63 30.38
N ARG A 484 1.83 1.23 31.09
CA ARG A 484 0.46 1.55 30.67
C ARG A 484 0.13 3.06 30.79
N PRO A 485 -0.74 3.61 29.93
CA PRO A 485 -1.39 2.94 28.80
C PRO A 485 -0.45 2.66 27.62
N LEU A 486 -0.63 1.51 26.97
CA LEU A 486 -0.01 1.18 25.69
C LEU A 486 -0.95 1.52 24.54
N ILE A 487 -0.53 2.40 23.64
CA ILE A 487 -1.35 2.85 22.51
C ILE A 487 -0.62 2.55 21.21
N LEU A 488 -1.25 1.71 20.37
CA LEU A 488 -0.82 1.51 18.99
C LEU A 488 -1.44 2.60 18.12
N ALA A 489 -0.62 3.30 17.35
CA ALA A 489 -1.08 4.25 16.34
C ALA A 489 -0.68 3.78 14.93
N ILE A 490 -1.53 4.08 13.95
CA ILE A 490 -1.33 3.73 12.54
C ILE A 490 -1.39 5.00 11.68
N GLU A 491 -0.46 5.14 10.75
CA GLU A 491 -0.42 6.22 9.76
C GLU A 491 -0.45 5.60 8.35
N SER A 492 -1.38 6.08 7.52
CA SER A 492 -1.60 5.63 6.14
C SER A 492 -2.25 6.73 5.28
N SER A 493 -1.90 7.99 5.51
CA SER A 493 -2.52 9.15 4.85
C SER A 493 -2.10 9.29 3.38
N CYS A 494 -0.89 8.86 3.02
CA CYS A 494 -0.29 9.10 1.71
C CYS A 494 0.47 7.89 1.14
N ASP A 495 1.80 7.84 1.23
CA ASP A 495 2.67 6.81 0.64
C ASP A 495 3.57 6.09 1.66
N GLU A 496 3.42 6.39 2.95
CA GLU A 496 3.99 5.62 4.06
C GLU A 496 2.92 4.82 4.80
N THR A 497 3.20 3.53 5.04
CA THR A 497 2.43 2.72 6.00
C THR A 497 3.24 2.62 7.27
N ALA A 498 2.77 3.19 8.37
CA ALA A 498 3.53 3.19 9.61
C ALA A 498 2.69 2.75 10.81
N ALA A 499 3.36 2.15 11.79
CA ALA A 499 2.79 1.82 13.09
C ALA A 499 3.77 2.15 14.23
N ALA A 500 3.25 2.65 15.35
CA ALA A 500 4.05 2.98 16.52
C ALA A 500 3.31 2.62 17.80
N ILE A 501 4.04 2.19 18.82
CA ILE A 501 3.51 1.95 20.16
C ILE A 501 4.14 2.96 21.12
N VAL A 502 3.29 3.69 21.83
CA VAL A 502 3.70 4.64 22.89
C VAL A 502 3.24 4.14 24.25
N ASP A 503 4.06 4.39 25.27
CA ASP A 503 3.76 4.11 26.68
C ASP A 503 3.04 5.28 27.38
N GLY A 504 2.64 5.05 28.64
CA GLY A 504 1.96 6.03 29.47
C GLY A 504 2.77 7.27 29.84
N ASN A 505 4.09 7.26 29.64
CA ASN A 505 4.99 8.39 29.87
C ASN A 505 5.21 9.23 28.60
N GLY A 506 4.76 8.75 27.43
CA GLY A 506 5.03 9.36 26.13
C GLY A 506 6.32 8.86 25.48
N THR A 507 6.87 7.75 25.96
CA THR A 507 8.04 7.07 25.36
C THR A 507 7.57 6.23 24.19
N LEU A 508 8.19 6.41 23.01
CA LEU A 508 7.95 5.54 21.86
C LEU A 508 8.71 4.23 22.05
N LEU A 509 7.98 3.13 22.24
CA LEU A 509 8.53 1.78 22.37
C LEU A 509 8.86 1.16 21.02
N ALA A 510 8.14 1.57 19.97
CA ALA A 510 8.37 1.19 18.58
C ALA A 510 7.85 2.29 17.64
N ASP A 511 8.53 2.50 16.52
CA ASP A 511 8.09 3.35 15.40
C ASP A 511 8.62 2.73 14.10
N VAL A 512 7.73 2.10 13.34
CA VAL A 512 8.03 1.29 12.17
C VAL A 512 7.36 1.91 10.95
N VAL A 513 8.11 2.10 9.87
CA VAL A 513 7.64 2.71 8.62
C VAL A 513 7.97 1.81 7.43
N ALA A 514 6.97 1.45 6.63
CA ALA A 514 7.13 0.89 5.29
C ALA A 514 6.84 1.97 4.23
N SER A 515 7.86 2.34 3.45
CA SER A 515 7.77 3.44 2.49
C SER A 515 7.52 2.96 1.05
N GLN A 516 6.56 3.58 0.37
CA GLN A 516 6.26 3.32 -1.05
C GLN A 516 7.02 4.24 -2.01
N ILE A 517 7.94 5.09 -1.52
CA ILE A 517 8.61 6.12 -2.32
C ILE A 517 9.28 5.51 -3.56
N ASP A 518 10.03 4.42 -3.40
CA ASP A 518 10.72 3.75 -4.52
C ASP A 518 9.73 3.19 -5.54
N PHE A 519 8.56 2.74 -5.08
CA PHE A 519 7.50 2.26 -5.96
C PHE A 519 6.93 3.42 -6.79
N HIS A 520 6.62 4.56 -6.17
CA HIS A 520 6.03 5.72 -6.83
C HIS A 520 7.01 6.55 -7.66
N ALA A 521 8.31 6.43 -7.41
CA ALA A 521 9.36 7.13 -8.14
C ALA A 521 9.30 6.91 -9.65
N ARG A 522 8.86 5.73 -10.10
CA ARG A 522 8.70 5.39 -11.54
C ARG A 522 7.60 6.20 -12.24
N PHE A 523 6.57 6.61 -11.50
CA PHE A 523 5.47 7.45 -11.98
C PHE A 523 5.78 8.95 -11.84
N GLY A 524 6.85 9.30 -11.12
CA GLY A 524 7.27 10.67 -10.84
C GLY A 524 6.31 11.41 -9.90
N GLY A 525 5.74 10.68 -8.93
CA GLY A 525 4.82 11.16 -7.90
C GLY A 525 3.88 10.05 -7.42
N VAL A 526 3.24 10.26 -6.26
CA VAL A 526 2.32 9.29 -5.66
C VAL A 526 1.10 9.05 -6.55
N VAL A 527 0.81 7.77 -6.84
CA VAL A 527 -0.41 7.33 -7.52
C VAL A 527 -1.41 6.85 -6.47
N PRO A 528 -2.54 7.57 -6.24
CA PRO A 528 -3.42 7.29 -5.11
C PRO A 528 -4.01 5.87 -5.08
N GLU A 529 -4.33 5.33 -6.26
CA GLU A 529 -4.95 4.01 -6.38
C GLU A 529 -3.98 2.89 -5.99
N ILE A 530 -2.72 3.00 -6.43
CA ILE A 530 -1.62 2.10 -6.07
C ILE A 530 -1.28 2.25 -4.58
N ALA A 531 -1.22 3.48 -4.08
CA ALA A 531 -0.86 3.73 -2.69
C ALA A 531 -1.81 3.01 -1.73
N SER A 532 -3.10 3.05 -2.04
CA SER A 532 -4.14 2.31 -1.33
C SER A 532 -3.91 0.79 -1.35
N ARG A 533 -3.43 0.20 -2.46
CA ARG A 533 -3.11 -1.24 -2.54
C ARG A 533 -1.94 -1.60 -1.63
N LYS A 534 -0.89 -0.78 -1.65
CA LYS A 534 0.31 -1.00 -0.86
C LYS A 534 0.07 -0.91 0.64
N HIS A 535 -0.81 -0.03 1.11
CA HIS A 535 -1.23 -0.06 2.52
C HIS A 535 -1.90 -1.38 2.91
N ILE A 536 -2.81 -1.92 2.07
CA ILE A 536 -3.48 -3.21 2.35
C ILE A 536 -2.48 -4.36 2.42
N GLU A 537 -1.51 -4.37 1.52
CA GLU A 537 -0.48 -5.40 1.47
C GLU A 537 0.44 -5.33 2.70
N ALA A 538 0.57 -4.15 3.33
CA ALA A 538 1.60 -3.89 4.32
C ALA A 538 1.16 -3.77 5.77
N ILE A 539 -0.07 -3.32 6.00
CA ILE A 539 -0.52 -2.88 7.32
C ILE A 539 -0.37 -3.93 8.41
N CYS A 540 -0.61 -5.22 8.12
CA CYS A 540 -0.40 -6.31 9.08
C CYS A 540 1.08 -6.44 9.46
N GLY A 541 1.97 -6.61 8.48
CA GLY A 541 3.40 -6.82 8.75
C GLY A 541 4.06 -5.64 9.44
N VAL A 542 3.62 -4.40 9.14
CA VAL A 542 4.09 -3.20 9.86
C VAL A 542 3.64 -3.22 11.33
N CYS A 543 2.40 -3.65 11.61
CA CYS A 543 1.92 -3.78 12.99
C CYS A 543 2.64 -4.92 13.74
N ASP A 544 2.84 -6.07 13.09
CA ASP A 544 3.51 -7.23 13.68
C ASP A 544 4.94 -6.88 14.09
N GLU A 545 5.71 -6.24 13.20
CA GLU A 545 7.05 -5.73 13.53
C GLU A 545 7.01 -4.70 14.68
N CYS A 546 5.99 -3.84 14.71
CA CYS A 546 5.81 -2.87 15.78
C CYS A 546 5.59 -3.55 17.15
N PHE A 547 4.80 -4.62 17.19
CA PHE A 547 4.62 -5.43 18.40
C PHE A 547 5.91 -6.13 18.82
N ASP A 548 6.68 -6.70 17.89
CA ASP A 548 7.93 -7.41 18.18
C ASP A 548 9.01 -6.45 18.73
N VAL A 549 9.14 -5.26 18.14
CA VAL A 549 10.04 -4.20 18.63
C VAL A 549 9.63 -3.72 20.02
N ALA A 550 8.34 -3.45 20.23
CA ALA A 550 7.83 -3.00 21.53
C ALA A 550 7.96 -4.09 22.62
N ALA A 551 7.71 -5.36 22.28
CA ALA A 551 7.90 -6.48 23.19
C ALA A 551 9.36 -6.58 23.64
N SER A 552 10.29 -6.45 22.69
CA SER A 552 11.73 -6.44 22.95
C SER A 552 12.12 -5.27 23.87
N ALA A 553 11.59 -4.07 23.64
CA ALA A 553 11.83 -2.89 24.46
C ALA A 553 11.31 -3.04 25.91
N LEU A 554 10.17 -3.71 26.09
CA LEU A 554 9.57 -3.98 27.40
C LEU A 554 10.18 -5.21 28.12
N GLY A 555 11.04 -5.96 27.45
CA GLY A 555 11.62 -7.21 27.97
C GLY A 555 10.59 -8.34 28.13
N VAL A 556 9.52 -8.33 27.35
CA VAL A 556 8.46 -9.36 27.36
C VAL A 556 8.60 -10.29 26.15
N GLU A 557 8.15 -11.53 26.29
CA GLU A 557 8.28 -12.53 25.20
C GLU A 557 7.44 -12.17 23.97
N ARG A 558 6.25 -11.61 24.20
CA ARG A 558 5.29 -11.27 23.15
C ARG A 558 4.35 -10.19 23.64
N LEU A 559 4.02 -9.26 22.74
CA LEU A 559 2.95 -8.28 22.93
C LEU A 559 1.85 -8.57 21.90
N THR A 560 0.59 -8.45 22.30
CA THR A 560 -0.56 -8.72 21.46
C THR A 560 -1.54 -7.55 21.44
N TRP A 561 -2.51 -7.58 20.52
CA TRP A 561 -3.59 -6.62 20.45
C TRP A 561 -4.39 -6.49 21.76
N CYS A 562 -4.53 -7.58 22.52
CA CYS A 562 -5.23 -7.60 23.79
C CYS A 562 -4.50 -6.87 24.92
N ASP A 563 -3.17 -6.73 24.81
CA ASP A 563 -2.34 -6.04 25.81
C ASP A 563 -2.47 -4.52 25.73
N LEU A 564 -2.83 -4.00 24.55
CA LEU A 564 -3.03 -2.57 24.29
C LEU A 564 -4.18 -1.99 25.14
N ASP A 565 -4.11 -0.69 25.39
CA ASP A 565 -5.16 0.08 26.05
C ASP A 565 -6.01 0.86 25.06
N SER A 566 -5.50 1.13 23.85
CA SER A 566 -6.23 1.79 22.75
C SER A 566 -5.57 1.53 21.40
N VAL A 567 -6.36 1.63 20.33
CA VAL A 567 -5.85 1.68 18.94
C VAL A 567 -6.19 3.04 18.34
N ALA A 568 -5.22 3.67 17.70
CA ALA A 568 -5.33 4.97 17.07
C ALA A 568 -4.96 4.92 15.58
N VAL A 569 -5.51 5.85 14.81
CA VAL A 569 -5.22 5.94 13.38
C VAL A 569 -5.39 7.35 12.85
N THR A 570 -4.60 7.70 11.84
CA THR A 570 -4.83 8.90 11.05
C THR A 570 -6.12 8.79 10.25
N TYR A 571 -7.09 9.68 10.50
CA TYR A 571 -8.37 9.69 9.75
C TYR A 571 -8.45 10.81 8.71
N ALA A 572 -7.64 11.86 8.85
CA ALA A 572 -7.66 13.05 7.99
C ALA A 572 -6.47 13.99 8.27
N PRO A 573 -6.15 14.93 7.37
CA PRO A 573 -6.41 14.87 5.93
C PRO A 573 -5.48 13.87 5.22
N GLY A 574 -5.76 13.56 3.96
CA GLY A 574 -4.94 12.62 3.19
C GLY A 574 -5.65 12.09 1.94
N LEU A 575 -5.01 11.13 1.27
CA LEU A 575 -5.59 10.41 0.14
C LEU A 575 -6.71 9.52 0.67
N VAL A 576 -7.97 9.80 0.31
CA VAL A 576 -9.13 9.06 0.84
C VAL A 576 -9.02 7.55 0.68
N GLY A 577 -8.48 7.08 -0.45
CA GLY A 577 -8.28 5.65 -0.68
C GLY A 577 -7.28 5.00 0.28
N ALA A 578 -6.24 5.73 0.67
CA ALA A 578 -5.21 5.30 1.63
C ALA A 578 -5.72 5.37 3.07
N LEU A 579 -6.35 6.50 3.45
CA LEU A 579 -6.93 6.70 4.78
C LEU A 579 -7.98 5.63 5.13
N VAL A 580 -8.84 5.27 4.16
CA VAL A 580 -9.87 4.24 4.37
C VAL A 580 -9.26 2.90 4.77
N VAL A 581 -8.07 2.55 4.26
CA VAL A 581 -7.38 1.30 4.63
C VAL A 581 -7.00 1.31 6.10
N GLY A 582 -6.28 2.34 6.54
CA GLY A 582 -5.90 2.49 7.95
C GLY A 582 -7.12 2.53 8.87
N VAL A 583 -8.11 3.37 8.55
CA VAL A 583 -9.33 3.54 9.36
C VAL A 583 -10.11 2.23 9.48
N ALA A 584 -10.33 1.51 8.37
CA ALA A 584 -11.05 0.23 8.39
C ALA A 584 -10.30 -0.85 9.19
N PHE A 585 -8.99 -0.96 9.00
CA PHE A 585 -8.14 -1.91 9.73
C PHE A 585 -8.10 -1.60 11.23
N ALA A 586 -7.82 -0.36 11.61
CA ALA A 586 -7.72 0.06 13.01
C ALA A 586 -9.06 -0.11 13.75
N LYS A 587 -10.19 0.21 13.12
CA LYS A 587 -11.51 -0.04 13.70
C LYS A 587 -11.79 -1.54 13.88
N GLY A 588 -11.44 -2.36 12.88
CA GLY A 588 -11.60 -3.81 12.95
C GLY A 588 -10.82 -4.39 14.12
N ALA A 589 -9.55 -3.98 14.27
CA ALA A 589 -8.69 -4.42 15.36
C ALA A 589 -9.15 -3.91 16.74
N ALA A 590 -9.52 -2.64 16.85
CA ALA A 590 -10.05 -2.06 18.09
C ALA A 590 -11.32 -2.77 18.55
N TRP A 591 -12.27 -3.01 17.63
CA TRP A 591 -13.50 -3.73 17.90
C TRP A 591 -13.23 -5.17 18.36
N ALA A 592 -12.38 -5.89 17.63
CA ALA A 592 -12.02 -7.28 17.96
C ALA A 592 -11.33 -7.41 19.32
N ALA A 593 -10.37 -6.54 19.63
CA ALA A 593 -9.66 -6.55 20.91
C ALA A 593 -10.45 -5.91 22.07
N GLY A 594 -11.64 -5.36 21.80
CA GLY A 594 -12.47 -4.67 22.79
C GLY A 594 -11.81 -3.39 23.33
N LYS A 595 -11.07 -2.68 22.49
CA LYS A 595 -10.31 -1.47 22.86
C LYS A 595 -10.95 -0.19 22.31
N PRO A 596 -10.81 0.95 22.99
CA PRO A 596 -11.18 2.24 22.45
C PRO A 596 -10.46 2.54 21.12
N PHE A 597 -11.17 3.26 20.25
CA PHE A 597 -10.69 3.69 18.95
C PHE A 597 -10.47 5.20 18.94
N ILE A 598 -9.31 5.66 18.46
CA ILE A 598 -8.96 7.09 18.41
C ILE A 598 -8.64 7.48 16.97
N GLY A 599 -9.40 8.42 16.40
CA GLY A 599 -8.98 9.11 15.18
C GLY A 599 -7.98 10.22 15.52
N VAL A 600 -6.96 10.41 14.72
CA VAL A 600 -5.98 11.51 14.86
C VAL A 600 -5.92 12.31 13.56
N ASN A 601 -5.83 13.64 13.68
CA ASN A 601 -5.57 14.51 12.55
C ASN A 601 -4.06 14.46 12.21
N HIS A 602 -3.74 14.11 10.98
CA HIS A 602 -2.38 14.01 10.44
C HIS A 602 -1.55 15.27 10.66
N LEU A 603 -2.16 16.45 10.45
CA LEU A 603 -1.49 17.74 10.63
C LEU A 603 -1.18 18.02 12.09
N GLU A 604 -2.07 17.60 12.99
CA GLU A 604 -1.83 17.66 14.45
C GLU A 604 -0.64 16.77 14.83
N GLY A 605 -0.55 15.57 14.23
CA GLY A 605 0.62 14.70 14.34
C GLY A 605 1.92 15.45 14.03
N HIS A 606 1.99 16.15 12.90
CA HIS A 606 3.17 16.94 12.52
C HIS A 606 3.50 18.09 13.50
N LEU A 607 2.53 18.61 14.27
CA LEU A 607 2.84 19.53 15.38
C LEU A 607 3.55 18.77 16.52
N TYR A 608 3.04 17.59 16.86
CA TYR A 608 3.56 16.72 17.92
C TYR A 608 4.90 16.06 17.58
N ALA A 609 5.30 15.96 16.31
CA ALA A 609 6.61 15.47 15.91
C ALA A 609 7.77 16.21 16.62
N ASN A 610 7.55 17.48 17.01
CA ASN A 610 8.51 18.26 17.79
C ASN A 610 8.70 17.74 19.23
N LYS A 611 7.69 17.10 19.85
CA LYS A 611 7.82 16.45 21.16
C LYS A 611 8.78 15.26 21.14
N ILE A 612 8.94 14.59 20.00
CA ILE A 612 9.87 13.45 19.85
C ILE A 612 11.32 13.93 20.06
N GLY A 613 11.69 15.06 19.47
CA GLY A 613 13.05 15.63 19.60
C GLY A 613 13.25 16.53 20.81
N ALA A 614 12.17 17.09 21.36
CA ALA A 614 12.19 17.97 22.53
C ALA A 614 11.01 17.63 23.45
N PRO A 615 11.14 16.62 24.34
CA PRO A 615 10.05 16.19 25.21
C PRO A 615 9.53 17.28 26.17
N ASP A 616 10.34 18.30 26.45
CA ASP A 616 9.99 19.47 27.28
C ASP A 616 9.26 20.58 26.50
N PHE A 617 8.96 20.37 25.22
CA PHE A 617 8.24 21.33 24.39
C PHE A 617 6.78 21.46 24.83
N GLU A 618 6.35 22.70 25.08
CA GLU A 618 4.96 23.06 25.38
C GLU A 618 4.51 24.32 24.60
N PRO A 619 3.22 24.41 24.24
CA PRO A 619 2.56 25.64 23.81
C PRO A 619 2.66 26.76 24.86
N PRO A 620 2.50 28.04 24.48
CA PRO A 620 2.12 28.53 23.15
C PRO A 620 3.30 28.60 22.17
N ALA A 621 3.03 28.25 20.91
CA ALA A 621 4.03 28.25 19.83
C ALA A 621 3.44 28.69 18.49
N VAL A 622 4.29 29.19 17.60
CA VAL A 622 3.96 29.28 16.17
C VAL A 622 4.64 28.14 15.45
N VAL A 623 3.88 27.37 14.66
CA VAL A 623 4.39 26.23 13.90
C VAL A 623 4.33 26.54 12.42
N SER A 624 5.46 26.39 11.73
CA SER A 624 5.54 26.33 10.27
C SER A 624 5.41 24.88 9.84
N LEU A 625 4.24 24.45 9.40
CA LEU A 625 3.99 23.10 8.90
C LEU A 625 4.16 23.10 7.38
N VAL A 626 5.18 22.39 6.88
CA VAL A 626 5.57 22.38 5.47
C VAL A 626 5.83 20.94 5.02
N SER A 627 4.85 20.33 4.36
CA SER A 627 4.92 18.95 3.85
C SER A 627 4.76 18.89 2.33
N GLY A 628 4.63 17.68 1.77
CA GLY A 628 4.30 17.43 0.37
C GLY A 628 3.05 18.18 -0.07
N GLY A 629 1.95 17.98 0.67
CA GLY A 629 0.63 18.54 0.35
C GLY A 629 0.20 19.76 1.19
N ASN A 630 0.98 20.17 2.20
CA ASN A 630 0.57 21.25 3.10
C ASN A 630 1.64 22.32 3.29
N THR A 631 1.21 23.58 3.39
CA THR A 631 2.06 24.72 3.78
C THR A 631 1.23 25.69 4.60
N LEU A 632 1.44 25.65 5.91
CA LEU A 632 0.64 26.34 6.91
C LEU A 632 1.54 27.07 7.91
N LEU A 633 1.05 28.19 8.42
CA LEU A 633 1.49 28.82 9.66
C LEU A 633 0.36 28.70 10.67
N VAL A 634 0.63 28.02 11.77
CA VAL A 634 -0.35 27.71 12.81
C VAL A 634 0.09 28.37 14.11
N HIS A 635 -0.84 29.04 14.79
CA HIS A 635 -0.67 29.44 16.17
C HIS A 635 -1.26 28.33 17.06
N MET A 636 -0.38 27.63 17.73
CA MET A 636 -0.71 26.63 18.73
C MET A 636 -0.81 27.32 20.08
N LYS A 637 -2.03 27.65 20.51
CA LYS A 637 -2.28 28.37 21.77
C LYS A 637 -2.12 27.45 22.97
N ASP A 638 -2.66 26.25 22.84
CA ASP A 638 -2.54 25.15 23.79
C ASP A 638 -2.63 23.82 23.02
N TRP A 639 -2.47 22.69 23.69
CA TRP A 639 -2.80 21.38 23.14
C TRP A 639 -4.29 21.35 22.79
N ASN A 640 -4.60 21.06 21.53
CA ASN A 640 -5.97 21.04 20.98
C ASN A 640 -6.62 22.42 20.82
N ASP A 641 -5.86 23.51 20.87
CA ASP A 641 -6.32 24.87 20.53
C ASP A 641 -5.39 25.46 19.47
N TYR A 642 -5.79 25.28 18.21
CA TYR A 642 -5.02 25.66 17.03
C TYR A 642 -5.75 26.73 16.22
N GLU A 643 -4.99 27.69 15.72
CA GLU A 643 -5.48 28.72 14.80
C GLU A 643 -4.57 28.80 13.59
N THR A 644 -5.10 28.50 12.41
CA THR A 644 -4.38 28.62 11.15
C THR A 644 -4.27 30.09 10.77
N LEU A 645 -3.09 30.66 10.97
CA LEU A 645 -2.79 32.06 10.67
C LEU A 645 -2.67 32.32 9.16
N GLY A 646 -2.19 31.32 8.41
CA GLY A 646 -2.02 31.42 6.97
C GLY A 646 -1.74 30.08 6.32
N ALA A 647 -2.26 29.89 5.11
CA ALA A 647 -2.09 28.69 4.29
C ALA A 647 -1.65 29.07 2.86
N THR A 648 -1.12 28.10 2.12
CA THR A 648 -0.99 28.25 0.67
C THR A 648 -2.37 28.36 0.01
N ILE A 649 -2.48 29.19 -1.02
CA ILE A 649 -3.69 29.32 -1.85
C ILE A 649 -3.60 28.49 -3.13
N ASP A 650 -2.45 27.88 -3.40
CA ASP A 650 -2.19 27.06 -4.59
C ASP A 650 -1.33 25.83 -4.26
N ASP A 651 -0.13 25.68 -4.86
CA ASP A 651 0.76 24.54 -4.61
C ASP A 651 1.34 24.64 -3.19
N ALA A 652 1.48 23.50 -2.52
CA ALA A 652 2.31 23.38 -1.32
C ALA A 652 3.80 23.43 -1.68
N VAL A 653 4.66 23.70 -0.69
CA VAL A 653 6.11 23.73 -0.89
C VAL A 653 6.62 22.40 -1.41
N GLY A 654 6.30 21.28 -0.76
CA GLY A 654 6.79 19.97 -1.20
C GLY A 654 6.38 19.66 -2.64
N GLU A 655 5.11 19.89 -2.98
CA GLU A 655 4.59 19.76 -4.35
C GLU A 655 5.34 20.66 -5.36
N ALA A 656 5.68 21.90 -4.98
CA ALA A 656 6.46 22.79 -5.84
C ALA A 656 7.88 22.24 -6.08
N PHE A 657 8.52 21.66 -5.05
CA PHE A 657 9.82 20.97 -5.19
C PHE A 657 9.72 19.77 -6.14
N ASP A 658 8.68 18.94 -6.00
CA ASP A 658 8.47 17.77 -6.86
C ASP A 658 8.24 18.16 -8.33
N LYS A 659 7.42 19.19 -8.58
CA LYS A 659 7.18 19.70 -9.94
C LYS A 659 8.43 20.29 -10.58
N VAL A 660 9.25 21.00 -9.81
CA VAL A 660 10.53 21.56 -10.31
C VAL A 660 11.55 20.46 -10.57
N ALA A 661 11.67 19.47 -9.67
CA ALA A 661 12.53 18.30 -9.88
C ALA A 661 12.13 17.55 -11.17
N LYS A 662 10.83 17.32 -11.37
CA LYS A 662 10.30 16.73 -12.60
C LYS A 662 10.63 17.53 -13.85
N ALA A 663 10.50 18.86 -13.82
CA ALA A 663 10.84 19.73 -14.96
C ALA A 663 12.34 19.71 -15.32
N LEU A 664 13.19 19.53 -14.32
CA LEU A 664 14.65 19.38 -14.46
C LEU A 664 15.08 17.95 -14.82
N GLY A 665 14.18 16.97 -14.82
CA GLY A 665 14.51 15.56 -15.08
C GLY A 665 15.22 14.88 -13.91
N LEU A 666 15.04 15.39 -12.69
CA LEU A 666 15.71 14.96 -11.47
C LEU A 666 14.99 13.81 -10.74
N GLY A 667 13.78 13.42 -11.16
CA GLY A 667 13.02 12.32 -10.54
C GLY A 667 12.19 12.73 -9.33
N TYR A 668 11.77 11.73 -8.54
CA TYR A 668 10.99 11.82 -7.29
C TYR A 668 11.68 10.99 -6.20
N PRO A 669 11.69 11.41 -4.92
CA PRO A 669 11.07 12.63 -4.36
C PRO A 669 11.89 13.89 -4.64
N GLY A 670 11.24 14.99 -4.99
CA GLY A 670 11.90 16.20 -5.48
C GLY A 670 12.60 17.01 -4.40
N GLY A 671 12.07 17.03 -3.17
CA GLY A 671 12.64 17.75 -2.02
C GLY A 671 14.13 17.45 -1.79
N PRO A 672 14.51 16.19 -1.50
CA PRO A 672 15.89 15.79 -1.27
C PRO A 672 16.79 16.03 -2.49
N VAL A 673 16.31 15.73 -3.71
CA VAL A 673 17.12 15.82 -4.93
C VAL A 673 17.44 17.29 -5.25
N ILE A 674 16.46 18.18 -5.20
CA ILE A 674 16.68 19.63 -5.37
C ILE A 674 17.62 20.16 -4.30
N SER A 675 17.51 19.69 -3.06
CA SER A 675 18.40 20.15 -1.99
C SER A 675 19.86 19.74 -2.22
N ARG A 676 20.13 18.56 -2.79
CA ARG A 676 21.49 18.14 -3.14
C ARG A 676 22.08 18.98 -4.27
N GLU A 677 21.30 19.23 -5.33
CA GLU A 677 21.72 20.07 -6.44
C GLU A 677 21.94 21.53 -6.01
N ALA A 678 21.04 22.06 -5.18
CA ALA A 678 21.12 23.42 -4.65
C ALA A 678 22.40 23.68 -3.85
N ALA A 679 22.92 22.67 -3.14
CA ALA A 679 24.16 22.79 -2.37
C ALA A 679 25.41 23.05 -3.24
N LEU A 680 25.34 22.73 -4.54
CA LEU A 680 26.41 22.95 -5.52
C LEU A 680 26.25 24.26 -6.30
N GLY A 681 25.11 24.94 -6.15
CA GLY A 681 24.73 26.11 -6.95
C GLY A 681 24.88 27.44 -6.22
N ASN A 682 24.77 28.52 -6.99
CA ASN A 682 24.69 29.87 -6.46
C ASN A 682 23.21 30.30 -6.28
N PRO A 683 22.72 30.52 -5.04
CA PRO A 683 21.32 30.89 -4.78
C PRO A 683 20.93 32.29 -5.29
N LYS A 684 21.90 33.07 -5.80
CA LYS A 684 21.70 34.39 -6.39
C LYS A 684 21.86 34.41 -7.91
N ALA A 685 22.08 33.27 -8.54
CA ALA A 685 22.32 33.20 -9.98
C ALA A 685 21.10 33.64 -10.79
N ILE A 686 19.89 33.26 -10.36
CA ILE A 686 18.66 33.52 -11.11
C ILE A 686 17.64 34.25 -10.21
N PRO A 687 17.14 35.42 -10.62
CA PRO A 687 16.23 36.23 -9.80
C PRO A 687 14.78 35.73 -9.89
N PHE A 688 14.50 34.54 -9.35
CA PHE A 688 13.13 34.02 -9.29
C PHE A 688 12.21 34.85 -8.38
N PRO A 689 10.90 34.92 -8.66
CA PRO A 689 9.98 35.77 -7.90
C PRO A 689 9.73 35.25 -6.48
N ARG A 690 9.69 36.15 -5.49
CA ARG A 690 9.26 35.88 -4.11
C ARG A 690 7.78 36.25 -3.95
N ALA A 691 6.90 35.39 -4.45
CA ALA A 691 5.46 35.66 -4.48
C ALA A 691 4.90 35.94 -3.08
N MET A 692 3.94 36.88 -2.99
CA MET A 692 3.26 37.28 -1.75
C MET A 692 4.17 37.76 -0.60
N MET A 693 5.47 38.01 -0.82
CA MET A 693 6.39 38.45 0.24
C MET A 693 5.99 39.79 0.89
N HIS A 694 5.31 40.65 0.13
CA HIS A 694 4.87 41.99 0.56
C HIS A 694 3.34 42.14 0.60
N SER A 695 2.58 41.04 0.61
CA SER A 695 1.10 41.08 0.63
C SER A 695 0.52 41.64 1.94
N GLY A 696 1.29 41.63 3.03
CA GLY A 696 0.84 42.05 4.37
C GLY A 696 0.04 40.99 5.12
N ASP A 697 -0.39 39.92 4.46
CA ASP A 697 -1.01 38.74 5.06
C ASP A 697 0.01 37.60 5.28
N LEU A 698 -0.44 36.49 5.87
CA LEU A 698 0.36 35.29 6.13
C LEU A 698 0.13 34.15 5.12
N ARG A 699 -0.56 34.44 4.01
CA ARG A 699 -0.80 33.45 2.94
C ARG A 699 0.42 33.24 2.06
N PHE A 700 0.50 32.07 1.45
CA PHE A 700 1.56 31.64 0.53
C PHE A 700 1.03 31.40 -0.89
N SER A 701 1.90 31.52 -1.90
CA SER A 701 1.64 31.15 -3.29
C SER A 701 2.94 30.74 -3.96
N LEU A 702 2.95 29.58 -4.60
CA LEU A 702 4.13 28.97 -5.23
C LEU A 702 3.93 28.64 -6.71
N SER A 703 2.69 28.59 -7.21
CA SER A 703 2.40 28.34 -8.62
C SER A 703 3.07 29.35 -9.57
N GLY A 704 3.14 30.62 -9.17
CA GLY A 704 3.85 31.66 -9.93
C GLY A 704 5.37 31.44 -9.97
N LEU A 705 5.96 30.99 -8.86
CA LEU A 705 7.38 30.64 -8.77
C LEU A 705 7.72 29.43 -9.64
N LYS A 706 6.93 28.36 -9.54
CA LYS A 706 7.03 27.18 -10.43
C LYS A 706 7.00 27.58 -11.90
N THR A 707 6.04 28.42 -12.28
CA THR A 707 5.88 28.86 -13.67
C THR A 707 7.12 29.63 -14.15
N ALA A 708 7.67 30.51 -13.31
CA ALA A 708 8.91 31.23 -13.63
C ALA A 708 10.11 30.29 -13.84
N VAL A 709 10.25 29.24 -13.02
CA VAL A 709 11.30 28.22 -13.18
C VAL A 709 11.12 27.45 -14.49
N VAL A 710 9.91 26.97 -14.79
CA VAL A 710 9.63 26.23 -16.03
C VAL A 710 9.86 27.12 -17.27
N SER A 711 9.42 28.38 -17.22
CA SER A 711 9.68 29.34 -18.31
C SER A 711 11.16 29.59 -18.52
N TYR A 712 11.95 29.72 -17.45
CA TYR A 712 13.41 29.85 -17.53
C TYR A 712 14.04 28.63 -18.19
N ILE A 713 13.69 27.42 -17.72
CA ILE A 713 14.18 26.15 -18.29
C ILE A 713 13.87 26.07 -19.79
N ASN A 714 12.65 26.42 -20.20
CA ASN A 714 12.25 26.38 -21.60
C ASN A 714 12.98 27.42 -22.45
N ALA A 715 13.18 28.64 -21.92
CA ALA A 715 13.92 29.69 -22.63
C ALA A 715 15.38 29.29 -22.89
N GLU A 716 16.06 28.70 -21.89
CA GLU A 716 17.43 28.19 -22.04
C GLU A 716 17.50 27.05 -23.07
N ARG A 717 16.55 26.11 -23.02
CA ARG A 717 16.45 25.01 -24.00
C ARG A 717 16.23 25.51 -25.42
N VAL A 718 15.30 26.45 -25.61
CA VAL A 718 15.02 27.08 -26.92
C VAL A 718 16.25 27.84 -27.43
N ALA A 719 17.00 28.47 -26.55
CA ALA A 719 18.25 29.14 -26.89
C ALA A 719 19.44 28.19 -27.11
N GLY A 720 19.24 26.87 -27.00
CA GLY A 720 20.28 25.86 -27.18
C GLY A 720 21.37 25.87 -26.08
N ARG A 721 21.11 26.52 -24.94
CA ARG A 721 22.05 26.57 -23.82
C ARG A 721 21.85 25.38 -22.89
N GLU A 722 22.95 24.95 -22.28
CA GLU A 722 22.92 23.91 -21.26
C GLU A 722 22.35 24.47 -19.95
N LEU A 723 21.52 23.69 -19.27
CA LEU A 723 20.91 24.10 -18.01
C LEU A 723 21.94 23.95 -16.89
N ASN A 724 22.24 25.04 -16.19
CA ASN A 724 22.93 24.95 -14.91
C ASN A 724 21.94 24.52 -13.82
N VAL A 725 21.73 23.21 -13.69
CA VAL A 725 20.79 22.60 -12.74
C VAL A 725 21.07 23.02 -11.30
N PRO A 726 22.33 23.01 -10.80
CA PRO A 726 22.65 23.53 -9.47
C PRO A 726 22.18 24.97 -9.22
N ASP A 727 22.45 25.90 -10.14
CA ASP A 727 22.07 27.31 -9.98
C ASP A 727 20.54 27.51 -10.00
N ILE A 728 19.83 26.74 -10.84
CA ILE A 728 18.36 26.74 -10.88
C ILE A 728 17.80 26.23 -9.55
N ALA A 729 18.30 25.09 -9.07
CA ALA A 729 17.87 24.48 -7.81
C ALA A 729 18.13 25.41 -6.61
N ALA A 730 19.34 25.98 -6.52
CA ALA A 730 19.72 26.90 -5.45
C ALA A 730 18.87 28.18 -5.45
N SER A 731 18.68 28.80 -6.63
CA SER A 731 17.90 30.02 -6.75
C SER A 731 16.42 29.80 -6.45
N PHE A 732 15.86 28.66 -6.85
CA PHE A 732 14.48 28.25 -6.54
C PHE A 732 14.30 28.00 -5.04
N GLN A 733 15.15 27.18 -4.44
CA GLN A 733 15.10 26.86 -3.01
C GLN A 733 15.20 28.14 -2.16
N GLN A 734 16.11 29.05 -2.52
CA GLN A 734 16.25 30.32 -1.81
C GLN A 734 14.99 31.18 -1.92
N ALA A 735 14.34 31.24 -3.09
CA ALA A 735 13.10 31.99 -3.25
C ALA A 735 11.96 31.46 -2.36
N VAL A 736 11.87 30.15 -2.17
CA VAL A 736 10.92 29.54 -1.23
C VAL A 736 11.27 29.92 0.21
N VAL A 737 12.52 29.69 0.63
CA VAL A 737 12.99 29.93 2.00
C VAL A 737 12.79 31.40 2.41
N ASP A 738 13.09 32.35 1.52
CA ASP A 738 12.92 33.79 1.77
C ASP A 738 11.47 34.14 2.17
N VAL A 739 10.49 33.56 1.48
CA VAL A 739 9.06 33.80 1.75
C VAL A 739 8.66 33.12 3.07
N GLN A 740 9.08 31.88 3.29
CA GLN A 740 8.80 31.13 4.53
C GLN A 740 9.28 31.90 5.77
N VAL A 741 10.55 32.34 5.77
CA VAL A 741 11.16 33.08 6.88
C VAL A 741 10.47 34.42 7.11
N LYS A 742 10.12 35.14 6.04
CA LYS A 742 9.43 36.44 6.15
C LYS A 742 8.07 36.29 6.82
N LYS A 743 7.30 35.27 6.43
CA LYS A 743 5.95 35.01 6.95
C LYS A 743 6.01 34.49 8.39
N ALA A 744 6.97 33.63 8.71
CA ALA A 744 7.23 33.18 10.09
C ALA A 744 7.58 34.35 11.03
N GLU A 745 8.42 35.30 10.59
CA GLU A 745 8.73 36.51 11.36
C GLU A 745 7.47 37.34 11.65
N MET A 746 6.60 37.50 10.65
CA MET A 746 5.34 38.24 10.82
C MET A 746 4.42 37.53 11.82
N ALA A 747 4.26 36.21 11.72
CA ALA A 747 3.44 35.41 12.62
C ALA A 747 3.93 35.48 14.08
N LEU A 748 5.25 35.35 14.31
CA LEU A 748 5.84 35.47 15.66
C LEU A 748 5.61 36.85 16.26
N ARG A 749 5.68 37.91 15.45
CA ARG A 749 5.40 39.28 15.91
C ARG A 749 3.93 39.53 16.22
N GLN A 750 3.02 38.94 15.44
CA GLN A 750 1.57 39.09 15.62
C GLN A 750 1.06 38.34 16.86
N THR A 751 1.56 37.13 17.09
CA THR A 751 1.12 36.26 18.20
C THR A 751 1.86 36.55 19.50
N GLY A 752 3.11 37.02 19.43
CA GLY A 752 3.97 37.18 20.60
C GLY A 752 4.52 35.86 21.17
N ALA A 753 4.34 34.73 20.47
CA ALA A 753 4.82 33.43 20.90
C ALA A 753 6.34 33.43 21.14
N ARG A 754 6.77 32.71 22.18
CA ARG A 754 8.19 32.58 22.57
C ARG A 754 8.86 31.34 22.01
N THR A 755 8.10 30.48 21.35
CA THR A 755 8.56 29.26 20.71
C THR A 755 8.10 29.24 19.25
N PHE A 756 9.01 28.81 18.37
CA PHE A 756 8.75 28.56 16.96
C PHE A 756 9.11 27.11 16.64
N CYS A 757 8.23 26.42 15.94
CA CYS A 757 8.42 25.02 15.56
C CYS A 757 8.37 24.86 14.04
N LEU A 758 9.02 23.83 13.55
CA LEU A 758 8.95 23.39 12.15
C LEU A 758 8.35 21.97 12.12
N GLY A 759 7.48 21.68 11.17
CA GLY A 759 6.90 20.34 10.98
C GLY A 759 6.69 20.02 9.49
N GLY A 760 6.40 18.76 9.18
CA GLY A 760 6.22 18.26 7.81
C GLY A 760 7.52 17.89 7.09
N GLY A 761 7.42 17.09 6.01
CA GLY A 761 8.59 16.53 5.33
C GLY A 761 9.63 17.54 4.82
N VAL A 762 9.24 18.77 4.49
CA VAL A 762 10.18 19.83 4.07
C VAL A 762 11.00 20.36 5.25
N ALA A 763 10.62 20.03 6.49
CA ALA A 763 11.44 20.27 7.67
C ALA A 763 12.83 19.64 7.59
N ALA A 764 13.02 18.59 6.78
CA ALA A 764 14.31 17.97 6.52
C ALA A 764 15.28 18.87 5.72
N ASN A 765 14.81 19.98 5.14
CA ASN A 765 15.63 20.85 4.31
C ASN A 765 16.67 21.63 5.16
N PRO A 766 17.99 21.45 4.92
CA PRO A 766 19.03 22.07 5.74
C PRO A 766 19.02 23.60 5.65
N VAL A 767 18.81 24.16 4.46
CA VAL A 767 18.80 25.61 4.24
C VAL A 767 17.63 26.27 4.97
N LEU A 768 16.46 25.63 4.97
CA LEU A 768 15.30 26.11 5.73
C LEU A 768 15.54 26.04 7.25
N ARG A 769 16.11 24.94 7.76
CA ARG A 769 16.49 24.80 9.18
C ARG A 769 17.45 25.90 9.62
N GLU A 770 18.51 26.14 8.86
CA GLU A 770 19.50 27.20 9.13
C GLU A 770 18.87 28.59 9.10
N ALA A 771 18.01 28.86 8.13
CA ALA A 771 17.34 30.15 7.99
C ALA A 771 16.39 30.42 9.17
N TYR A 772 15.65 29.41 9.64
CA TYR A 772 14.82 29.54 10.84
C TYR A 772 15.63 29.64 12.12
N GLN A 773 16.78 28.96 12.23
CA GLN A 773 17.70 29.14 13.35
C GLN A 773 18.21 30.58 13.43
N ALA A 774 18.59 31.17 12.29
CA ALA A 774 19.02 32.56 12.22
C ALA A 774 17.87 33.53 12.59
N LEU A 775 16.64 33.27 12.11
CA LEU A 775 15.46 34.04 12.46
C LEU A 775 15.20 34.01 13.98
N CYS A 776 15.12 32.82 14.57
CA CYS A 776 14.78 32.64 15.97
C CYS A 776 15.85 33.23 16.89
N LYS A 777 17.14 33.08 16.53
CA LYS A 777 18.26 33.74 17.23
C LYS A 777 18.12 35.26 17.22
N ARG A 778 17.74 35.85 16.09
CA ARG A 778 17.54 37.30 15.94
C ARG A 778 16.33 37.83 16.72
N LEU A 779 15.28 37.02 16.85
CA LEU A 779 14.06 37.39 17.58
C LEU A 779 14.07 37.01 19.06
N HIS A 780 15.11 36.30 19.53
CA HIS A 780 15.18 35.72 20.87
C HIS A 780 13.99 34.78 21.18
N VAL A 781 13.67 33.92 20.21
CA VAL A 781 12.60 32.91 20.26
C VAL A 781 13.25 31.52 20.33
N ARG A 782 12.70 30.60 21.12
CA ARG A 782 13.13 29.19 21.15
C ARG A 782 12.74 28.53 19.83
N LEU A 783 13.69 27.90 19.15
CA LEU A 783 13.42 27.06 17.99
C LEU A 783 13.34 25.60 18.43
N THR A 784 12.26 24.91 18.09
CA THR A 784 12.15 23.46 18.20
C THR A 784 12.08 22.85 16.81
N LEU A 785 12.82 21.76 16.58
CA LEU A 785 12.85 21.03 15.32
C LEU A 785 12.62 19.55 15.61
N PRO A 786 11.86 18.83 14.78
CA PRO A 786 11.76 17.39 14.88
C PRO A 786 13.11 16.75 14.49
N PRO A 787 13.42 15.55 15.03
CA PRO A 787 14.53 14.75 14.52
C PRO A 787 14.28 14.42 13.05
N MET A 788 15.35 14.09 12.31
CA MET A 788 15.23 13.84 10.86
C MET A 788 14.27 12.68 10.55
N SER A 789 14.27 11.64 11.39
CA SER A 789 13.36 10.50 11.31
C SER A 789 11.88 10.87 11.47
N ALA A 790 11.58 11.95 12.20
CA ALA A 790 10.21 12.41 12.44
C ALA A 790 9.81 13.63 11.59
N CYS A 791 10.59 13.98 10.56
CA CYS A 791 10.16 15.01 9.60
C CYS A 791 9.10 14.48 8.63
N GLY A 792 9.28 13.24 8.17
CA GLY A 792 8.35 12.56 7.27
C GLY A 792 7.16 11.96 8.01
N ASP A 793 6.28 11.31 7.26
CA ASP A 793 5.09 10.70 7.82
C ASP A 793 5.49 9.44 8.61
N ASN A 794 5.07 9.38 9.87
CA ASN A 794 5.39 8.31 10.82
C ASN A 794 4.22 8.14 11.79
N ALA A 795 4.13 6.99 12.45
CA ALA A 795 3.07 6.74 13.42
C ALA A 795 3.45 7.24 14.83
N GLY A 796 4.72 7.44 15.14
CA GLY A 796 5.15 7.98 16.44
C GLY A 796 4.50 9.33 16.77
N MET A 797 4.42 10.23 15.78
CA MET A 797 3.76 11.53 15.94
C MET A 797 2.24 11.39 16.18
N ILE A 798 1.61 10.36 15.61
CA ILE A 798 0.20 10.04 15.78
C ILE A 798 -0.05 9.43 17.16
N ALA A 799 0.85 8.57 17.62
CA ALA A 799 0.80 7.93 18.93
C ALA A 799 0.81 8.95 20.07
N LEU A 800 1.66 9.99 19.98
CA LEU A 800 1.73 11.04 20.99
C LEU A 800 0.43 11.86 21.08
N VAL A 801 -0.22 12.17 19.95
CA VAL A 801 -1.54 12.81 19.96
C VAL A 801 -2.58 11.89 20.58
N ALA A 802 -2.55 10.61 20.21
CA ALA A 802 -3.47 9.60 20.71
C ALA A 802 -3.35 9.41 22.23
N LEU A 803 -2.14 9.47 22.79
CA LEU A 803 -1.91 9.43 24.24
C LEU A 803 -2.62 10.57 24.98
N ASP A 804 -2.54 11.78 24.45
CA ASP A 804 -3.25 12.92 25.05
C ASP A 804 -4.77 12.81 24.86
N ARG A 805 -5.26 12.23 23.74
CA ARG A 805 -6.70 11.91 23.55
C ARG A 805 -7.19 10.84 24.52
N TYR A 806 -6.41 9.79 24.75
CA TYR A 806 -6.72 8.71 25.68
C TYR A 806 -6.83 9.23 27.10
N ARG A 807 -5.86 10.05 27.56
CA ARG A 807 -5.89 10.70 28.88
C ARG A 807 -7.12 11.61 29.06
N GLN A 808 -7.62 12.18 27.97
CA GLN A 808 -8.85 12.98 27.95
C GLN A 808 -10.12 12.15 27.78
N SER A 809 -10.02 10.82 27.64
CA SER A 809 -11.14 9.91 27.32
C SER A 809 -11.92 10.32 26.06
N LYS A 810 -11.22 10.84 25.05
CA LYS A 810 -11.79 11.23 23.75
C LYS A 810 -11.59 10.09 22.74
N PHE A 811 -12.69 9.42 22.41
CA PHE A 811 -12.71 8.26 21.53
C PHE A 811 -13.68 8.47 20.37
N PHE A 812 -13.34 7.92 19.21
CA PHE A 812 -14.21 7.89 18.05
C PHE A 812 -15.18 6.70 18.14
N PRO A 813 -16.41 6.86 17.63
CA PRO A 813 -17.33 5.74 17.48
C PRO A 813 -16.94 4.87 16.27
N LEU A 814 -17.51 3.66 16.15
CA LEU A 814 -17.20 2.75 15.05
C LEU A 814 -17.77 3.23 13.70
N GLU A 815 -18.73 4.14 13.74
CA GLU A 815 -19.31 4.85 12.59
C GLU A 815 -18.38 5.92 12.01
N ALA A 816 -17.23 6.19 12.63
CA ALA A 816 -16.27 7.17 12.12
C ALA A 816 -15.73 6.81 10.73
N ASP A 817 -15.55 7.82 9.89
CA ASP A 817 -15.08 7.69 8.51
C ASP A 817 -13.78 8.47 8.27
N ALA A 818 -13.07 8.09 7.21
CA ALA A 818 -11.94 8.84 6.71
C ALA A 818 -12.40 10.15 6.05
N GLN A 819 -11.64 11.23 6.23
CA GLN A 819 -11.91 12.51 5.59
C GLN A 819 -10.69 12.96 4.79
N ALA A 820 -10.88 13.17 3.48
CA ALA A 820 -9.80 13.65 2.61
C ALA A 820 -9.26 15.03 3.05
N HIS A 821 -10.15 15.82 3.66
CA HIS A 821 -9.87 17.16 4.15
C HIS A 821 -10.42 17.30 5.56
N ALA A 822 -9.61 17.85 6.45
CA ALA A 822 -10.01 18.31 7.77
C ALA A 822 -9.13 19.50 8.13
N ASN A 823 -9.73 20.60 8.58
CA ASN A 823 -8.94 21.73 9.03
C ASN A 823 -8.41 21.46 10.45
N LEU A 824 -7.22 21.96 10.75
CA LEU A 824 -6.62 21.81 12.08
C LEU A 824 -7.40 22.57 13.16
N ASP A 825 -8.11 23.62 12.76
CA ASP A 825 -8.88 24.51 13.63
C ASP A 825 -10.28 23.95 13.96
N GLU A 826 -10.68 22.84 13.31
CA GLU A 826 -11.93 22.17 13.63
C GLU A 826 -11.82 21.47 14.98
N ALA A 827 -12.88 21.59 15.79
CA ALA A 827 -12.95 20.89 17.07
C ALA A 827 -12.96 19.38 16.84
N TYR A 828 -12.17 18.67 17.64
CA TYR A 828 -12.09 17.21 17.66
C TYR A 828 -13.42 16.53 17.96
#